data_AF-V5FAR3-F1
#
_entry.id   AF-V5FAR3-F1
#
_cell.length_a   1.000
_cell.length_b   1.000
_cell.length_c   1.000
_cell.angle_alpha   90.00
_cell.angle_beta   90.00
_cell.angle_gamma   90.00
#
_symmetry.space_group_name_H-M   'P 1'
#
loop_
_entity.id
_entity.type
_entity.pdbx_description
1 polymer ?
#
loop_
_entity_poly.entity_id
_entity_poly.type
_entity_poly.pdbx_seq_one_letter_code
_entity_poly.pdbx_strand_id
1 'polypeptide(L)'
;MATEAASVYPSLENRPLKGTICLFDVDGTLTSARTTVLPEMLELLSQLRHKCAIGYVGGSDLAKQQEQLGTASINVTSLFDFSFAENGLTAYRLGKPLASNSFIHWLGEEKYQTLVDFCLRYIADTKLPKKRGTFIEFRNGMINVSPVGRNASVDERNEFAAYDKVHNIRKTLVEALKKEFADYGLTYSVGGQISFDVFPNGWDKTYCLQHVEAEQTISGVEMAPQKQVVEVPRFLLPRLTWNTSPRTAVAPPEVAAITTRRPSTFGSKLAAQKVQNSWISVPSSTSLISSRSYSTAHTVTRRPSITNTASTSSGEPVGNPIKYNGVYVAAFKPARRAFRTTAVQQRDHHFDTLKFVQRLKKEGFSEDQAVAMMRVLNDVIEESIQNLTRTMVLREDSERSIYTQKVDFAKLRSELLNADSTEAQLTRSSHERISADLAKLNSRLRDEIGRTQASVRLDLNLEKGRIREEANGQEMRIKETETRIEQETAGLRERVEAVKFSTLQWLMGVCTGTAALIIGAWRLFIYAAAHGFLEAKAKVILVNRQWDTGSDALHEIKNDFGPDAPVEWYHCDLGNLKETKEVFDGIREREKRLDILVLSAGINANKFALDHDHIESIFGVNWLGHFYVINRLYPLLRETAKMNPPTAPRIILQASELHRTAPSTVRFESLDEINDSSLGPVELYARSKLAMILGAKYGLYERVIKPNKDNIYVVSVHPGAVNTAMQQQWKEAYPGLPGKLLTKANLSIGRSPEQGAYATLYAATSPEIEKKGWNGVYLTNPGQLGKESSQASDPALGLRLWQLSEKLVKDTVGADALHDWPELAA
;
A
#
# COMPACT_ATOMS: atom_id res chain seq x y z
N MET A 1 29.49 34.91 -19.71
CA MET A 1 29.19 33.75 -20.58
C MET A 1 29.20 32.52 -19.71
N ALA A 2 28.03 32.03 -19.28
CA ALA A 2 27.93 30.85 -18.41
C ALA A 2 26.47 30.32 -18.38
N THR A 3 26.16 29.31 -19.20
CA THR A 3 25.01 28.37 -19.08
C THR A 3 25.02 27.32 -20.21
N GLU A 4 26.15 26.63 -20.43
CA GLU A 4 26.21 25.51 -21.39
C GLU A 4 26.31 24.15 -20.67
N ALA A 5 25.24 23.80 -19.98
CA ALA A 5 24.85 22.42 -19.75
C ALA A 5 23.57 22.17 -20.58
N ALA A 6 23.74 22.12 -21.90
CA ALA A 6 22.62 21.97 -22.83
C ALA A 6 21.86 20.65 -22.56
N SER A 7 20.52 20.70 -22.60
CA SER A 7 19.69 19.53 -22.37
C SER A 7 19.92 18.47 -23.46
N VAL A 8 19.82 17.19 -23.07
CA VAL A 8 19.94 16.01 -23.95
C VAL A 8 18.97 16.05 -25.15
N TYR A 9 17.90 16.85 -25.06
CA TYR A 9 16.95 17.11 -26.14
C TYR A 9 17.00 18.60 -26.54
N PRO A 10 16.75 18.95 -27.82
CA PRO A 10 16.66 20.34 -28.25
C PRO A 10 15.55 21.11 -27.51
N SER A 11 15.75 22.43 -27.32
CA SER A 11 14.71 23.33 -26.85
C SER A 11 13.50 23.33 -27.80
N LEU A 12 12.30 23.62 -27.28
CA LEU A 12 11.04 23.51 -28.04
C LEU A 12 11.04 24.32 -29.35
N GLU A 13 11.70 25.49 -29.34
CA GLU A 13 11.86 26.36 -30.51
C GLU A 13 12.81 25.81 -31.58
N ASN A 14 13.72 24.90 -31.21
CA ASN A 14 14.75 24.32 -32.07
C ASN A 14 14.41 22.91 -32.55
N ARG A 15 13.22 22.39 -32.24
CA ARG A 15 12.74 21.10 -32.76
C ARG A 15 12.18 21.25 -34.18
N PRO A 16 12.32 20.23 -35.06
CA PRO A 16 11.81 20.25 -36.43
C PRO A 16 10.32 20.59 -36.59
N LEU A 17 9.45 20.11 -35.69
CA LEU A 17 8.01 20.33 -35.72
C LEU A 17 7.61 21.38 -34.66
N LYS A 18 7.85 22.64 -34.99
CA LYS A 18 7.49 23.79 -34.14
C LYS A 18 5.96 23.90 -33.97
N GLY A 19 5.52 24.44 -32.84
CA GLY A 19 4.09 24.59 -32.52
C GLY A 19 3.28 23.29 -32.39
N THR A 20 3.94 22.13 -32.43
CA THR A 20 3.28 20.82 -32.46
C THR A 20 3.55 20.07 -31.15
N ILE A 21 2.48 19.61 -30.50
CA ILE A 21 2.52 18.76 -29.29
C ILE A 21 1.82 17.43 -29.56
N CYS A 22 2.47 16.33 -29.17
CA CYS A 22 1.86 15.00 -29.13
C CYS A 22 1.50 14.68 -27.68
N LEU A 23 0.21 14.74 -27.35
CA LEU A 23 -0.33 14.30 -26.07
C LEU A 23 -0.80 12.85 -26.16
N PHE A 24 -0.36 12.03 -25.21
CA PHE A 24 -0.69 10.61 -25.13
C PHE A 24 -1.58 10.33 -23.92
N ASP A 25 -2.64 9.55 -24.11
CA ASP A 25 -3.29 8.88 -22.97
C ASP A 25 -2.31 7.85 -22.38
N VAL A 26 -2.31 7.67 -21.07
CA VAL A 26 -1.42 6.70 -20.42
C VAL A 26 -1.98 5.29 -20.56
N ASP A 27 -3.21 5.09 -20.10
CA ASP A 27 -3.86 3.77 -20.04
C ASP A 27 -4.44 3.39 -21.40
N GLY A 28 -3.99 2.26 -21.94
CA GLY A 28 -4.42 1.72 -23.24
C GLY A 28 -3.70 2.32 -24.46
N THR A 29 -2.81 3.30 -24.28
CA THR A 29 -2.01 3.88 -25.38
C THR A 29 -0.50 3.80 -25.12
N LEU A 30 0.00 4.25 -23.97
CA LEU A 30 1.42 4.08 -23.60
C LEU A 30 1.69 2.75 -22.88
N THR A 31 0.74 2.29 -22.07
CA THR A 31 0.84 1.04 -21.31
C THR A 31 -0.56 0.44 -21.07
N SER A 32 -0.66 -0.82 -20.69
CA SER A 32 -1.93 -1.35 -20.15
C SER A 32 -2.18 -0.78 -18.76
N ALA A 33 -3.45 -0.72 -18.35
CA ALA A 33 -3.82 -0.15 -17.07
C ALA A 33 -3.10 -0.88 -15.90
N ARG A 34 -2.33 -0.13 -15.11
CA ARG A 34 -1.48 -0.62 -14.01
C ARG A 34 -0.28 -1.49 -14.39
N THR A 35 0.16 -1.50 -15.66
CA THR A 35 1.47 -2.08 -16.04
C THR A 35 2.51 -1.00 -16.28
N THR A 36 3.79 -1.33 -16.05
CA THR A 36 4.92 -0.49 -16.48
C THR A 36 5.03 -0.51 -18.01
N VAL A 37 5.40 0.63 -18.59
CA VAL A 37 5.67 0.81 -20.02
C VAL A 37 6.80 -0.09 -20.52
N LEU A 38 6.71 -0.53 -21.77
CA LEU A 38 7.75 -1.34 -22.42
C LEU A 38 8.97 -0.47 -22.79
N PRO A 39 10.22 -0.97 -22.69
CA PRO A 39 11.42 -0.20 -23.06
C PRO A 39 11.38 0.34 -24.50
N GLU A 40 10.85 -0.44 -25.44
CA GLU A 40 10.69 -0.06 -26.85
C GLU A 40 9.79 1.20 -27.02
N MET A 41 8.77 1.34 -26.17
CA MET A 41 7.88 2.51 -26.19
C MET A 41 8.56 3.75 -25.59
N LEU A 42 9.42 3.59 -24.57
CA LEU A 42 10.24 4.68 -24.04
C LEU A 42 11.28 5.15 -25.06
N GLU A 43 11.89 4.24 -25.82
CA GLU A 43 12.80 4.58 -26.90
C GLU A 43 12.07 5.36 -28.01
N LEU A 44 10.90 4.86 -28.46
CA LEU A 44 10.07 5.53 -29.45
C LEU A 44 9.65 6.95 -29.01
N LEU A 45 9.26 7.13 -27.74
CA LEU A 45 8.95 8.44 -27.17
C LEU A 45 10.18 9.36 -27.15
N SER A 46 11.37 8.85 -26.79
CA SER A 46 12.62 9.61 -26.84
C SER A 46 12.95 10.07 -28.28
N GLN A 47 12.82 9.18 -29.27
CA GLN A 47 13.03 9.52 -30.68
C GLN A 47 11.99 10.54 -31.20
N LEU A 48 10.75 10.50 -30.70
CA LEU A 48 9.71 11.49 -31.03
C LEU A 48 9.97 12.85 -30.36
N ARG A 49 10.45 12.87 -29.11
CA ARG A 49 10.78 14.09 -28.36
C ARG A 49 11.85 14.95 -29.03
N HIS A 50 12.75 14.35 -29.82
CA HIS A 50 13.69 15.09 -30.65
C HIS A 50 13.03 15.86 -31.81
N LYS A 51 11.78 15.52 -32.18
CA LYS A 51 11.07 16.04 -33.36
C LYS A 51 9.99 17.06 -33.03
N CYS A 52 9.21 16.84 -31.98
CA CYS A 52 8.11 17.71 -31.51
C CYS A 52 8.09 17.81 -29.97
N ALA A 53 7.17 18.58 -29.39
CA ALA A 53 6.87 18.48 -27.97
C ALA A 53 6.11 17.19 -27.67
N ILE A 54 6.38 16.52 -26.55
CA ILE A 54 5.59 15.36 -26.10
C ILE A 54 5.05 15.55 -24.67
N GLY A 55 3.89 14.98 -24.41
CA GLY A 55 3.33 14.90 -23.06
C GLY A 55 2.41 13.72 -22.85
N TYR A 56 2.11 13.41 -21.59
CA TYR A 56 1.12 12.40 -21.23
C TYR A 56 -0.05 13.03 -20.46
N VAL A 57 -1.21 12.40 -20.54
CA VAL A 57 -2.44 12.74 -19.80
C VAL A 57 -2.96 11.49 -19.11
N GLY A 58 -2.84 11.45 -17.78
CA GLY A 58 -3.25 10.33 -16.95
C GLY A 58 -4.32 10.74 -15.93
N GLY A 59 -5.37 9.92 -15.77
CA GLY A 59 -6.41 10.15 -14.76
C GLY A 59 -6.01 9.81 -13.32
N SER A 60 -4.83 9.19 -13.14
CA SER A 60 -4.25 8.83 -11.85
C SER A 60 -3.27 9.89 -11.34
N ASP A 61 -3.03 9.90 -10.03
CA ASP A 61 -2.00 10.70 -9.35
C ASP A 61 -0.58 10.47 -9.90
N LEU A 62 0.30 11.46 -9.66
CA LEU A 62 1.67 11.50 -10.17
C LEU A 62 2.52 10.28 -9.74
N ALA A 63 2.26 9.70 -8.56
CA ALA A 63 2.99 8.52 -8.09
C ALA A 63 2.72 7.30 -8.99
N LYS A 64 1.47 7.09 -9.40
CA LYS A 64 1.13 6.04 -10.38
C LYS A 64 1.73 6.33 -11.76
N GLN A 65 1.83 7.59 -12.17
CA GLN A 65 2.55 7.95 -13.42
C GLN A 65 4.05 7.63 -13.32
N GLN A 66 4.66 7.83 -12.14
CA GLN A 66 6.05 7.45 -11.86
C GLN A 66 6.25 5.92 -11.88
N GLU A 67 5.28 5.13 -11.40
CA GLU A 67 5.27 3.66 -11.44
C GLU A 67 5.03 3.09 -12.86
N GLN A 68 4.15 3.72 -13.63
CA GLN A 68 3.76 3.27 -14.97
C GLN A 68 4.74 3.69 -16.07
N LEU A 69 5.31 4.91 -16.00
CA LEU A 69 6.12 5.51 -17.08
C LEU A 69 7.55 5.87 -16.66
N GLY A 70 7.83 6.01 -15.37
CA GLY A 70 9.16 6.36 -14.85
C GLY A 70 9.99 5.14 -14.45
N THR A 71 11.14 5.39 -13.81
CA THR A 71 11.94 4.35 -13.14
C THR A 71 12.43 4.88 -11.79
N ALA A 72 12.99 4.00 -10.94
CA ALA A 72 13.57 4.43 -9.65
C ALA A 72 14.71 5.46 -9.79
N SER A 73 15.32 5.58 -10.97
CA SER A 73 16.42 6.52 -11.25
C SER A 73 16.02 7.70 -12.13
N ILE A 74 14.83 7.69 -12.75
CA ILE A 74 14.40 8.72 -13.70
C ILE A 74 12.96 9.16 -13.39
N ASN A 75 12.78 10.44 -13.07
CA ASN A 75 11.47 11.01 -12.78
C ASN A 75 10.64 11.15 -14.06
N VAL A 76 9.35 10.77 -14.01
CA VAL A 76 8.43 10.85 -15.15
C VAL A 76 8.30 12.28 -15.69
N THR A 77 8.42 13.30 -14.83
CA THR A 77 8.34 14.72 -15.23
C THR A 77 9.56 15.22 -16.00
N SER A 78 10.66 14.45 -16.06
CA SER A 78 11.82 14.76 -16.91
C SER A 78 11.85 13.97 -18.23
N LEU A 79 11.06 12.89 -18.36
CA LEU A 79 10.92 12.10 -19.60
C LEU A 79 10.10 12.81 -20.69
N PHE A 80 9.12 13.62 -20.28
CA PHE A 80 8.23 14.37 -21.17
C PHE A 80 8.47 15.87 -21.07
N ASP A 81 7.94 16.65 -22.01
CA ASP A 81 7.96 18.12 -21.94
C ASP A 81 6.73 18.66 -21.21
N PHE A 82 5.62 17.92 -21.26
CA PHE A 82 4.39 18.16 -20.52
C PHE A 82 4.00 16.89 -19.74
N SER A 83 3.51 17.05 -18.52
CA SER A 83 3.13 15.93 -17.65
C SER A 83 1.86 16.28 -16.92
N PHE A 84 0.75 15.64 -17.30
CA PHE A 84 -0.58 15.91 -16.76
C PHE A 84 -1.08 14.70 -15.97
N ALA A 85 -0.87 14.72 -14.66
CA ALA A 85 -1.49 13.78 -13.73
C ALA A 85 -2.86 14.33 -13.27
N GLU A 86 -3.76 13.43 -12.85
CA GLU A 86 -5.12 13.77 -12.46
C GLU A 86 -5.85 14.63 -13.51
N ASN A 87 -5.80 14.18 -14.78
CA ASN A 87 -6.29 14.88 -15.97
C ASN A 87 -5.65 16.25 -16.27
N GLY A 88 -4.65 16.68 -15.49
CA GLY A 88 -3.99 17.98 -15.59
C GLY A 88 -4.12 18.86 -14.35
N LEU A 89 -4.87 18.45 -13.32
CA LEU A 89 -4.93 19.17 -12.04
C LEU A 89 -3.57 19.22 -11.34
N THR A 90 -2.75 18.18 -11.55
CA THR A 90 -1.34 18.13 -11.16
C THR A 90 -0.50 18.13 -12.44
N ALA A 91 -0.08 19.34 -12.87
CA ALA A 91 0.60 19.58 -14.14
C ALA A 91 2.07 20.02 -13.99
N TYR A 92 2.94 19.56 -14.89
CA TYR A 92 4.33 20.03 -15.02
C TYR A 92 4.69 20.34 -16.47
N ARG A 93 5.52 21.37 -16.68
CA ARG A 93 6.17 21.73 -17.94
C ARG A 93 7.69 21.69 -17.77
N LEU A 94 8.38 20.89 -18.56
CA LEU A 94 9.85 20.73 -18.53
C LEU A 94 10.39 20.47 -17.10
N GLY A 95 9.71 19.60 -16.35
CA GLY A 95 10.01 19.28 -14.95
C GLY A 95 9.60 20.33 -13.90
N LYS A 96 9.14 21.53 -14.31
CA LYS A 96 8.66 22.58 -13.40
C LYS A 96 7.15 22.44 -13.18
N PRO A 97 6.63 22.56 -11.94
CA PRO A 97 5.18 22.54 -11.72
C PRO A 97 4.50 23.76 -12.36
N LEU A 98 3.30 23.54 -12.90
CA LEU A 98 2.36 24.60 -13.27
C LEU A 98 1.38 24.86 -12.13
N ALA A 99 0.49 25.85 -12.29
CA ALA A 99 -0.58 26.13 -11.33
C ALA A 99 -1.53 24.91 -11.24
N SER A 100 -1.60 24.29 -10.06
CA SER A 100 -2.51 23.20 -9.75
C SER A 100 -3.85 23.71 -9.20
N ASN A 101 -4.87 22.84 -9.22
CA ASN A 101 -6.17 23.11 -8.62
C ASN A 101 -6.69 21.87 -7.90
N SER A 102 -7.68 22.03 -7.01
CA SER A 102 -8.29 20.92 -6.28
C SER A 102 -9.80 21.10 -6.13
N PHE A 103 -10.53 20.00 -5.95
CA PHE A 103 -11.97 19.96 -5.85
C PHE A 103 -12.50 20.91 -4.75
N ILE A 104 -11.83 20.95 -3.60
CA ILE A 104 -12.21 21.78 -2.47
C ILE A 104 -11.86 23.26 -2.67
N HIS A 105 -10.75 23.56 -3.37
CA HIS A 105 -10.36 24.92 -3.73
C HIS A 105 -11.29 25.51 -4.80
N TRP A 106 -11.81 24.70 -5.71
CA TRP A 106 -12.77 25.11 -6.73
C TRP A 106 -14.21 25.23 -6.20
N LEU A 107 -14.69 24.25 -5.41
CA LEU A 107 -16.08 24.22 -4.94
C LEU A 107 -16.31 25.08 -3.69
N GLY A 108 -15.31 25.19 -2.81
CA GLY A 108 -15.43 25.79 -1.48
C GLY A 108 -15.97 24.82 -0.42
N GLU A 109 -15.48 24.99 0.82
CA GLU A 109 -15.75 24.09 1.95
C GLU A 109 -17.25 24.01 2.32
N GLU A 110 -17.96 25.13 2.36
CA GLU A 110 -19.39 25.18 2.73
C GLU A 110 -20.29 24.43 1.73
N LYS A 111 -20.01 24.60 0.42
CA LYS A 111 -20.69 23.87 -0.65
C LYS A 111 -20.35 22.37 -0.60
N TYR A 112 -19.08 22.03 -0.37
CA TYR A 112 -18.65 20.64 -0.20
C TYR A 112 -19.35 19.94 0.97
N GLN A 113 -19.42 20.57 2.15
CA GLN A 113 -20.12 20.01 3.32
C GLN A 113 -21.61 19.82 3.04
N THR A 114 -22.27 20.79 2.38
CA THR A 114 -23.68 20.67 1.97
C THR A 114 -23.93 19.47 1.05
N LEU A 115 -23.05 19.25 0.07
CA LEU A 115 -23.07 18.11 -0.85
C LEU A 115 -22.84 16.77 -0.13
N VAL A 116 -21.89 16.73 0.82
CA VAL A 116 -21.58 15.57 1.65
C VAL A 116 -22.76 15.19 2.54
N ASP A 117 -23.35 16.16 3.25
CA ASP A 117 -24.47 15.92 4.15
C ASP A 117 -25.70 15.41 3.41
N PHE A 118 -25.96 15.89 2.18
CA PHE A 118 -27.02 15.35 1.33
C PHE A 118 -26.73 13.88 0.96
N CYS A 119 -25.51 13.59 0.49
CA CYS A 119 -25.10 12.23 0.14
C CYS A 119 -25.23 11.27 1.34
N LEU A 120 -24.77 11.66 2.52
CA LEU A 120 -24.82 10.84 3.72
C LEU A 120 -26.26 10.61 4.22
N ARG A 121 -27.12 11.64 4.22
CA ARG A 121 -28.55 11.50 4.56
C ARG A 121 -29.26 10.57 3.59
N TYR A 122 -29.12 10.78 2.29
CA TYR A 122 -29.73 9.92 1.26
C TYR A 122 -29.25 8.46 1.39
N ILE A 123 -27.95 8.24 1.62
CA ILE A 123 -27.39 6.89 1.82
C ILE A 123 -27.86 6.29 3.15
N ALA A 124 -28.12 7.08 4.20
CA ALA A 124 -28.67 6.59 5.47
C ALA A 124 -30.10 6.04 5.28
N ASP A 125 -30.98 6.80 4.62
CA ASP A 125 -32.39 6.43 4.38
C ASP A 125 -32.55 5.31 3.34
N THR A 126 -31.63 5.20 2.38
CA THR A 126 -31.69 4.16 1.34
C THR A 126 -31.52 2.75 1.93
N LYS A 127 -32.48 1.85 1.65
CA LYS A 127 -32.42 0.44 2.07
C LYS A 127 -31.53 -0.39 1.13
N LEU A 128 -30.44 -0.93 1.66
CA LEU A 128 -29.42 -1.69 0.93
C LEU A 128 -29.17 -3.08 1.57
N PRO A 129 -28.61 -4.06 0.83
CA PRO A 129 -28.29 -5.38 1.39
C PRO A 129 -27.26 -5.35 2.52
N LYS A 130 -26.30 -4.42 2.43
CA LYS A 130 -25.21 -4.15 3.38
C LYS A 130 -24.87 -2.65 3.36
N LYS A 131 -24.20 -2.16 4.41
CA LYS A 131 -23.54 -0.84 4.48
C LYS A 131 -22.18 -1.02 5.18
N ARG A 132 -21.10 -0.41 4.66
CA ARG A 132 -19.70 -0.78 4.92
C ARG A 132 -18.70 0.40 4.84
N GLY A 133 -18.59 1.14 5.93
CA GLY A 133 -17.49 2.09 6.15
C GLY A 133 -17.52 3.30 5.21
N THR A 134 -16.45 3.55 4.45
CA THR A 134 -16.25 4.75 3.63
C THR A 134 -17.30 4.89 2.52
N PHE A 135 -18.38 5.63 2.79
CA PHE A 135 -19.41 5.98 1.81
C PHE A 135 -18.99 7.09 0.84
N ILE A 136 -18.10 7.98 1.27
CA ILE A 136 -17.54 9.07 0.47
C ILE A 136 -16.01 9.03 0.62
N GLU A 137 -15.29 8.98 -0.50
CA GLU A 137 -13.84 9.20 -0.56
C GLU A 137 -13.57 10.55 -1.22
N PHE A 138 -12.82 11.41 -0.55
CA PHE A 138 -12.27 12.61 -1.15
C PHE A 138 -10.97 12.30 -1.91
N ARG A 139 -10.81 12.85 -3.11
CA ARG A 139 -9.56 12.86 -3.90
C ARG A 139 -9.27 14.28 -4.36
N ASN A 140 -8.05 14.57 -4.79
CA ASN A 140 -7.65 15.93 -5.16
C ASN A 140 -8.57 16.56 -6.24
N GLY A 141 -8.98 15.79 -7.25
CA GLY A 141 -9.85 16.27 -8.34
C GLY A 141 -11.33 15.92 -8.28
N MET A 142 -11.77 15.09 -7.34
CA MET A 142 -13.12 14.48 -7.37
C MET A 142 -13.49 13.86 -6.02
N ILE A 143 -14.78 13.57 -5.83
CA ILE A 143 -15.25 12.71 -4.74
C ILE A 143 -15.88 11.43 -5.30
N ASN A 144 -15.55 10.27 -4.71
CA ASN A 144 -16.15 8.98 -5.07
C ASN A 144 -17.21 8.59 -4.03
N VAL A 145 -18.45 8.46 -4.47
CA VAL A 145 -19.61 8.18 -3.61
C VAL A 145 -20.07 6.74 -3.81
N SER A 146 -20.07 5.96 -2.72
CA SER A 146 -20.34 4.53 -2.69
C SER A 146 -21.50 4.23 -1.72
N PRO A 147 -22.73 3.98 -2.19
CA PRO A 147 -23.88 3.75 -1.29
C PRO A 147 -23.72 2.55 -0.35
N VAL A 148 -23.09 1.47 -0.82
CA VAL A 148 -22.73 0.31 0.03
C VAL A 148 -21.53 0.59 0.92
N GLY A 149 -20.70 1.58 0.59
CA GLY A 149 -19.43 1.89 1.26
C GLY A 149 -18.27 1.01 0.75
N ARG A 150 -17.07 1.59 0.63
CA ARG A 150 -15.93 0.94 -0.04
C ARG A 150 -15.30 -0.21 0.76
N ASN A 151 -15.55 -0.32 2.06
CA ASN A 151 -15.02 -1.42 2.89
C ASN A 151 -15.77 -2.75 2.66
N ALA A 152 -16.77 -2.79 1.77
CA ALA A 152 -17.46 -4.00 1.37
C ALA A 152 -16.50 -5.06 0.78
N SER A 153 -16.69 -6.32 1.16
CA SER A 153 -15.93 -7.46 0.62
C SER A 153 -16.23 -7.69 -0.86
N VAL A 154 -15.46 -8.54 -1.56
CA VAL A 154 -15.72 -8.88 -2.96
C VAL A 154 -17.15 -9.42 -3.15
N ASP A 155 -17.62 -10.27 -2.25
CA ASP A 155 -18.96 -10.85 -2.31
C ASP A 155 -20.06 -9.82 -1.99
N GLU A 156 -19.83 -8.92 -1.03
CA GLU A 156 -20.77 -7.82 -0.74
C GLU A 156 -20.84 -6.79 -1.88
N ARG A 157 -19.74 -6.61 -2.62
CA ARG A 157 -19.72 -5.81 -3.86
C ARG A 157 -20.46 -6.50 -5.00
N ASN A 158 -20.40 -7.83 -5.08
CA ASN A 158 -21.18 -8.62 -6.02
C ASN A 158 -22.68 -8.59 -5.68
N GLU A 159 -23.04 -8.75 -4.40
CA GLU A 159 -24.41 -8.61 -3.87
C GLU A 159 -24.99 -7.21 -4.18
N PHE A 160 -24.25 -6.14 -3.86
CA PHE A 160 -24.69 -4.78 -4.18
C PHE A 160 -24.81 -4.54 -5.69
N ALA A 161 -23.87 -5.01 -6.52
CA ALA A 161 -23.94 -4.81 -7.97
C ALA A 161 -25.10 -5.56 -8.64
N ALA A 162 -25.52 -6.70 -8.08
CA ALA A 162 -26.74 -7.38 -8.50
C ALA A 162 -27.99 -6.60 -8.07
N TYR A 163 -28.01 -6.09 -6.82
CA TYR A 163 -29.10 -5.29 -6.28
C TYR A 163 -29.28 -3.95 -7.01
N ASP A 164 -28.20 -3.23 -7.28
CA ASP A 164 -28.18 -1.95 -8.00
C ASP A 164 -28.68 -2.08 -9.45
N LYS A 165 -28.41 -3.20 -10.13
CA LYS A 165 -28.98 -3.49 -11.46
C LYS A 165 -30.50 -3.63 -11.48
N VAL A 166 -31.11 -4.05 -10.36
CA VAL A 166 -32.57 -4.21 -10.23
C VAL A 166 -33.19 -2.92 -9.70
N HIS A 167 -32.62 -2.34 -8.64
CA HIS A 167 -33.19 -1.22 -7.90
C HIS A 167 -32.66 0.16 -8.33
N ASN A 168 -31.70 0.23 -9.26
CA ASN A 168 -31.15 1.45 -9.86
C ASN A 168 -30.57 2.48 -8.86
N ILE A 169 -30.16 2.03 -7.67
CA ILE A 169 -29.76 2.86 -6.51
C ILE A 169 -28.82 4.01 -6.90
N ARG A 170 -27.69 3.72 -7.56
CA ARG A 170 -26.71 4.75 -7.94
C ARG A 170 -27.28 5.75 -8.94
N LYS A 171 -28.13 5.30 -9.86
CA LYS A 171 -28.79 6.16 -10.84
C LYS A 171 -29.78 7.11 -10.16
N THR A 172 -30.63 6.61 -9.27
CA THR A 172 -31.64 7.43 -8.56
C THR A 172 -30.98 8.45 -7.62
N LEU A 173 -29.88 8.09 -6.94
CA LEU A 173 -29.07 9.03 -6.16
C LEU A 173 -28.40 10.10 -7.04
N VAL A 174 -27.83 9.72 -8.20
CA VAL A 174 -27.26 10.70 -9.16
C VAL A 174 -28.34 11.62 -9.73
N GLU A 175 -29.55 11.13 -9.99
CA GLU A 175 -30.69 11.95 -10.44
C GLU A 175 -31.16 12.92 -9.35
N ALA A 176 -31.18 12.49 -8.08
CA ALA A 176 -31.46 13.37 -6.95
C ALA A 176 -30.38 14.46 -6.76
N LEU A 177 -29.10 14.08 -6.83
CA LEU A 177 -27.97 15.01 -6.75
C LEU A 177 -27.97 16.06 -7.87
N LYS A 178 -28.24 15.64 -9.11
CA LYS A 178 -28.38 16.56 -10.27
C LYS A 178 -29.54 17.52 -10.14
N LYS A 179 -30.58 17.18 -9.37
CA LYS A 179 -31.73 18.06 -9.11
C LYS A 179 -31.41 19.06 -8.01
N GLU A 180 -30.78 18.63 -6.92
CA GLU A 180 -30.49 19.47 -5.76
C GLU A 180 -29.34 20.45 -6.01
N PHE A 181 -28.29 20.00 -6.71
CA PHE A 181 -27.03 20.74 -6.90
C PHE A 181 -26.82 21.20 -8.36
N ALA A 182 -27.92 21.55 -9.05
CA ALA A 182 -27.88 21.97 -10.45
C ALA A 182 -27.03 23.23 -10.70
N ASP A 183 -26.89 24.11 -9.70
CA ASP A 183 -26.07 25.33 -9.74
C ASP A 183 -24.57 25.08 -9.42
N TYR A 184 -24.20 23.89 -8.92
CA TYR A 184 -22.83 23.61 -8.47
C TYR A 184 -21.88 23.27 -9.63
N GLY A 185 -22.37 23.14 -10.87
CA GLY A 185 -21.53 22.86 -12.04
C GLY A 185 -20.82 21.50 -12.00
N LEU A 186 -21.46 20.49 -11.42
CA LEU A 186 -20.90 19.16 -11.20
C LEU A 186 -21.35 18.14 -12.26
N THR A 187 -20.40 17.34 -12.74
CA THR A 187 -20.61 16.13 -13.52
C THR A 187 -20.59 14.90 -12.60
N TYR A 188 -21.45 13.93 -12.92
CA TYR A 188 -21.63 12.69 -12.15
C TYR A 188 -21.44 11.49 -13.08
N SER A 189 -20.42 10.66 -12.84
CA SER A 189 -20.05 9.52 -13.68
C SER A 189 -20.22 8.20 -12.93
N VAL A 190 -21.13 7.33 -13.39
CA VAL A 190 -21.39 6.02 -12.76
C VAL A 190 -20.34 5.00 -13.19
N GLY A 191 -19.14 5.15 -12.63
CA GLY A 191 -17.99 4.29 -12.88
C GLY A 191 -17.91 3.07 -11.95
N GLY A 192 -17.55 1.91 -12.52
CA GLY A 192 -17.23 0.71 -11.75
C GLY A 192 -18.42 0.02 -11.07
N GLN A 193 -18.11 -0.84 -10.09
CA GLN A 193 -19.06 -1.84 -9.57
C GLN A 193 -20.01 -1.33 -8.48
N ILE A 194 -19.56 -0.40 -7.62
CA ILE A 194 -20.27 -0.04 -6.38
C ILE A 194 -20.48 1.46 -6.13
N SER A 195 -19.82 2.32 -6.89
CA SER A 195 -19.79 3.76 -6.64
C SER A 195 -20.02 4.58 -7.92
N PHE A 196 -19.92 5.89 -7.80
CA PHE A 196 -19.85 6.85 -8.90
C PHE A 196 -18.90 7.98 -8.48
N ASP A 197 -18.28 8.65 -9.45
CA ASP A 197 -17.40 9.80 -9.22
C ASP A 197 -18.16 11.10 -9.50
N VAL A 198 -17.88 12.14 -8.70
CA VAL A 198 -18.43 13.50 -8.84
C VAL A 198 -17.27 14.48 -8.95
N PHE A 199 -17.27 15.28 -10.01
CA PHE A 199 -16.18 16.21 -10.36
C PHE A 199 -16.75 17.43 -11.11
N PRO A 200 -16.05 18.58 -11.14
CA PRO A 200 -16.53 19.76 -11.86
C PRO A 200 -16.63 19.53 -13.37
N ASN A 201 -17.54 20.24 -14.03
CA ASN A 201 -17.70 20.18 -15.49
C ASN A 201 -16.37 20.54 -16.19
N GLY A 202 -15.94 19.72 -17.14
CA GLY A 202 -14.68 19.90 -17.87
C GLY A 202 -13.42 19.41 -17.14
N TRP A 203 -13.54 18.75 -15.98
CA TRP A 203 -12.39 18.13 -15.27
C TRP A 203 -12.09 16.69 -15.75
N ASP A 204 -12.54 16.32 -16.95
CA ASP A 204 -12.10 15.13 -17.67
C ASP A 204 -10.72 15.36 -18.34
N LYS A 205 -10.25 14.43 -19.19
CA LYS A 205 -8.91 14.51 -19.82
C LYS A 205 -8.70 15.75 -20.71
N THR A 206 -9.75 16.47 -21.11
CA THR A 206 -9.65 17.76 -21.80
C THR A 206 -9.15 18.89 -20.89
N TYR A 207 -9.23 18.75 -19.56
CA TYR A 207 -8.74 19.75 -18.59
C TYR A 207 -7.27 20.14 -18.83
N CYS A 208 -6.40 19.21 -19.23
CA CYS A 208 -5.00 19.49 -19.53
C CYS A 208 -4.80 20.52 -20.66
N LEU A 209 -5.75 20.65 -21.59
CA LEU A 209 -5.63 21.50 -22.77
C LEU A 209 -5.56 22.99 -22.39
N GLN A 210 -6.23 23.41 -21.32
CA GLN A 210 -6.16 24.81 -20.85
C GLN A 210 -4.72 25.23 -20.48
N HIS A 211 -3.89 24.29 -20.02
CA HIS A 211 -2.48 24.54 -19.71
C HIS A 211 -1.61 24.63 -20.96
N VAL A 212 -2.05 24.06 -22.09
CA VAL A 212 -1.40 24.18 -23.41
C VAL A 212 -1.87 25.45 -24.14
N GLU A 213 -3.15 25.80 -24.01
CA GLU A 213 -3.74 27.03 -24.54
C GLU A 213 -3.18 28.28 -23.84
N ALA A 214 -3.04 28.25 -22.51
CA ALA A 214 -2.42 29.33 -21.73
C ALA A 214 -0.94 29.57 -22.06
N GLU A 215 -0.28 28.70 -22.82
CA GLU A 215 1.08 28.91 -23.31
C GLU A 215 1.14 29.58 -24.68
N GLN A 216 0.04 29.62 -25.44
CA GLN A 216 -0.03 30.33 -26.73
C GLN A 216 0.17 31.84 -26.57
N THR A 217 -0.11 32.39 -25.39
CA THR A 217 0.07 33.79 -25.03
C THR A 217 1.44 34.11 -24.39
N ILE A 218 2.33 33.12 -24.23
CA ILE A 218 3.60 33.27 -23.48
C ILE A 218 4.83 33.47 -24.39
N SER A 219 4.68 33.42 -25.72
CA SER A 219 5.71 33.88 -26.66
C SER A 219 5.13 34.69 -27.83
N GLY A 220 5.89 35.67 -28.31
CA GLY A 220 5.43 36.66 -29.29
C GLY A 220 5.38 36.12 -30.72
N VAL A 221 4.32 35.38 -31.06
CA VAL A 221 4.01 34.95 -32.43
C VAL A 221 2.51 35.12 -32.70
N GLU A 222 2.14 35.99 -33.65
CA GLU A 222 0.78 36.01 -34.18
C GLU A 222 0.48 34.71 -34.92
N MET A 223 -0.63 34.05 -34.57
CA MET A 223 -1.12 32.87 -35.29
C MET A 223 -2.11 33.26 -36.38
N ALA A 224 -1.87 32.74 -37.58
CA ALA A 224 -2.82 32.81 -38.70
C ALA A 224 -4.18 32.16 -38.33
N PRO A 225 -5.31 32.58 -38.94
CA PRO A 225 -6.64 32.22 -38.48
C PRO A 225 -6.91 30.71 -38.46
N GLN A 226 -7.76 30.30 -37.52
CA GLN A 226 -8.09 28.91 -37.22
C GLN A 226 -8.32 28.04 -38.46
N LYS A 227 -7.47 27.01 -38.64
CA LYS A 227 -7.87 25.81 -39.38
C LYS A 227 -8.57 24.85 -38.43
N GLN A 228 -9.58 24.17 -38.96
CA GLN A 228 -10.45 23.26 -38.20
C GLN A 228 -9.64 22.18 -37.48
N VAL A 229 -10.11 21.80 -36.29
CA VAL A 229 -9.74 20.52 -35.67
C VAL A 229 -10.27 19.41 -36.58
N VAL A 230 -9.37 18.75 -37.32
CA VAL A 230 -9.73 17.61 -38.15
C VAL A 230 -9.71 16.36 -37.29
N GLU A 231 -10.87 15.93 -36.80
CA GLU A 231 -11.05 14.54 -36.39
C GLU A 231 -10.79 13.65 -37.60
N VAL A 232 -9.70 12.87 -37.57
CA VAL A 232 -9.42 11.87 -38.61
C VAL A 232 -10.35 10.68 -38.38
N PRO A 233 -11.28 10.37 -39.29
CA PRO A 233 -12.20 9.25 -39.09
C PRO A 233 -11.44 7.93 -39.00
N ARG A 234 -11.86 7.05 -38.08
CA ARG A 234 -11.20 5.77 -37.75
C ARG A 234 -10.98 4.79 -38.93
N PHE A 235 -11.49 5.08 -40.12
CA PHE A 235 -11.26 4.27 -41.33
C PHE A 235 -10.01 4.66 -42.14
N LEU A 236 -9.38 5.83 -41.89
CA LEU A 236 -8.22 6.31 -42.64
C LEU A 236 -6.86 5.88 -42.07
N LEU A 237 -6.82 5.20 -40.92
CA LEU A 237 -5.59 4.62 -40.38
C LEU A 237 -5.37 3.20 -40.92
N PRO A 238 -4.22 2.88 -41.56
CA PRO A 238 -3.86 1.52 -41.87
C PRO A 238 -3.77 0.68 -40.58
N ARG A 239 -4.52 -0.43 -40.51
CA ARG A 239 -4.39 -1.35 -39.38
C ARG A 239 -3.02 -2.05 -39.44
N LEU A 240 -2.11 -1.66 -38.57
CA LEU A 240 -0.89 -2.42 -38.27
C LEU A 240 -1.25 -3.67 -37.45
N THR A 241 -1.85 -4.66 -38.10
CA THR A 241 -1.98 -6.01 -37.57
C THR A 241 -0.65 -6.74 -37.67
N TRP A 242 -0.07 -7.14 -36.54
CA TRP A 242 1.05 -8.06 -36.51
C TRP A 242 0.62 -9.41 -37.10
N ASN A 243 1.23 -9.82 -38.21
CA ASN A 243 0.86 -11.03 -38.95
C ASN A 243 1.33 -12.32 -38.22
N THR A 244 0.44 -12.91 -37.43
CA THR A 244 0.53 -14.33 -37.04
C THR A 244 -0.33 -15.19 -37.98
N SER A 245 0.30 -15.75 -39.00
CA SER A 245 -0.35 -16.69 -39.93
C SER A 245 -0.70 -18.04 -39.26
N PRO A 246 -1.73 -18.76 -39.73
CA PRO A 246 -2.68 -19.39 -38.81
C PRO A 246 -2.43 -20.88 -38.52
N ARG A 247 -2.99 -21.33 -37.39
CA ARG A 247 -3.50 -22.70 -37.25
C ARG A 247 -4.98 -22.68 -36.86
N THR A 248 -5.72 -23.58 -37.49
CA THR A 248 -7.18 -23.70 -37.47
C THR A 248 -7.74 -23.96 -36.08
N ALA A 249 -8.72 -23.17 -35.66
CA ALA A 249 -9.66 -23.54 -34.60
C ALA A 249 -10.96 -24.06 -35.24
N VAL A 250 -11.46 -25.21 -34.79
CA VAL A 250 -12.73 -25.77 -35.24
C VAL A 250 -13.86 -25.22 -34.34
N ALA A 251 -14.94 -24.74 -34.95
CA ALA A 251 -16.08 -24.20 -34.21
C ALA A 251 -16.95 -25.32 -33.58
N PRO A 252 -17.55 -25.10 -32.41
CA PRO A 252 -18.53 -26.03 -31.83
C PRO A 252 -19.90 -25.91 -32.55
N PRO A 253 -20.66 -27.01 -32.69
CA PRO A 253 -22.04 -26.94 -33.18
C PRO A 253 -23.03 -26.57 -32.08
N GLU A 254 -24.01 -25.73 -32.40
CA GLU A 254 -25.25 -25.60 -31.62
C GLU A 254 -26.15 -26.83 -31.85
N VAL A 255 -26.91 -27.24 -30.83
CA VAL A 255 -28.06 -28.14 -30.99
C VAL A 255 -29.19 -27.68 -30.05
N ALA A 256 -30.36 -27.39 -30.62
CA ALA A 256 -31.55 -26.99 -29.86
C ALA A 256 -32.29 -28.21 -29.24
N ALA A 257 -33.13 -27.95 -28.24
CA ALA A 257 -33.69 -29.00 -27.36
C ALA A 257 -34.87 -29.79 -27.95
N ILE A 258 -34.97 -31.07 -27.57
CA ILE A 258 -36.20 -31.88 -27.55
C ILE A 258 -36.31 -32.61 -26.18
N THR A 259 -37.53 -32.95 -25.77
CA THR A 259 -37.95 -33.07 -24.37
C THR A 259 -38.16 -34.52 -23.85
N THR A 260 -38.12 -34.65 -22.51
CA THR A 260 -38.78 -35.71 -21.68
C THR A 260 -38.38 -37.20 -21.83
N ARG A 261 -37.84 -37.80 -20.76
CA ARG A 261 -38.61 -38.58 -19.74
C ARG A 261 -37.72 -39.01 -18.53
N ARG A 262 -38.37 -39.55 -17.48
CA ARG A 262 -37.87 -40.05 -16.17
C ARG A 262 -38.27 -41.55 -16.03
N PRO A 263 -37.95 -42.36 -14.98
CA PRO A 263 -37.15 -42.11 -13.75
C PRO A 263 -36.19 -43.27 -13.31
N SER A 264 -35.68 -43.22 -12.05
CA SER A 264 -35.32 -44.35 -11.13
C SER A 264 -33.95 -45.08 -11.28
N THR A 265 -33.29 -45.64 -10.25
CA THR A 265 -33.26 -45.48 -8.75
C THR A 265 -32.02 -46.20 -8.14
N PHE A 266 -31.65 -45.87 -6.88
CA PHE A 266 -30.56 -46.48 -6.05
C PHE A 266 -29.12 -46.29 -6.59
N GLY A 267 -28.02 -46.20 -5.80
CA GLY A 267 -27.86 -46.09 -4.34
C GLY A 267 -26.84 -47.10 -3.78
N SER A 268 -26.07 -46.86 -2.71
CA SER A 268 -25.74 -45.64 -1.91
C SER A 268 -24.89 -46.05 -0.68
N LYS A 269 -23.88 -45.30 -0.20
CA LYS A 269 -23.31 -45.37 1.19
C LYS A 269 -22.28 -44.25 1.55
N LEU A 270 -21.50 -44.46 2.61
CA LEU A 270 -20.59 -43.62 3.45
C LEU A 270 -19.34 -43.03 2.74
N ALA A 271 -18.62 -41.97 3.18
CA ALA A 271 -18.27 -41.40 4.51
C ALA A 271 -17.09 -42.11 5.24
N ALA A 272 -16.11 -41.48 5.93
CA ALA A 272 -15.75 -40.06 6.14
C ALA A 272 -14.27 -39.89 6.63
N GLN A 273 -13.81 -38.63 6.74
CA GLN A 273 -12.62 -38.11 7.49
C GLN A 273 -11.21 -38.56 6.98
N LYS A 274 -10.12 -37.75 6.92
CA LYS A 274 -9.63 -36.48 7.53
C LYS A 274 -8.52 -36.71 8.58
N VAL A 275 -7.26 -36.46 8.20
CA VAL A 275 -6.05 -36.38 9.07
C VAL A 275 -5.19 -35.18 8.62
N GLN A 276 -4.30 -34.68 9.49
CA GLN A 276 -3.71 -33.33 9.43
C GLN A 276 -2.32 -33.30 10.08
N ASN A 277 -1.31 -32.65 9.44
CA ASN A 277 -0.04 -32.16 10.03
C ASN A 277 0.97 -33.21 10.61
N SER A 278 2.30 -32.99 10.80
CA SER A 278 3.25 -31.91 10.39
C SER A 278 4.76 -32.22 10.68
N TRP A 279 5.66 -31.85 9.75
CA TRP A 279 6.97 -31.15 9.94
C TRP A 279 8.27 -31.81 10.57
N ILE A 280 9.43 -31.24 10.16
CA ILE A 280 10.80 -31.19 10.81
C ILE A 280 11.92 -32.27 10.51
N SER A 281 12.62 -32.07 9.38
CA SER A 281 14.09 -31.95 9.07
C SER A 281 15.30 -32.50 9.92
N VAL A 282 16.30 -33.10 9.20
CA VAL A 282 17.79 -32.85 9.20
C VAL A 282 18.65 -33.44 10.39
N PRO A 283 19.99 -33.79 10.31
CA PRO A 283 21.09 -33.46 9.34
C PRO A 283 22.07 -34.57 8.81
N SER A 284 22.92 -34.18 7.82
CA SER A 284 24.40 -34.34 7.56
C SER A 284 25.30 -35.41 8.26
N SER A 285 26.49 -35.88 7.76
CA SER A 285 27.27 -35.76 6.48
C SER A 285 28.58 -36.63 6.45
N THR A 286 29.32 -36.68 5.31
CA THR A 286 30.80 -36.98 5.12
C THR A 286 31.32 -38.44 5.35
N SER A 287 32.44 -39.00 4.78
CA SER A 287 33.46 -38.57 3.76
C SER A 287 34.52 -39.66 3.32
N LEU A 288 34.93 -39.71 2.02
CA LEU A 288 36.28 -40.11 1.45
C LEU A 288 36.78 -41.61 1.63
N ILE A 289 37.88 -42.20 1.05
CA ILE A 289 38.96 -41.87 0.05
C ILE A 289 39.65 -43.12 -0.64
N SER A 290 40.16 -43.01 -1.90
CA SER A 290 41.31 -43.72 -2.60
C SER A 290 41.43 -45.30 -2.62
N SER A 291 42.27 -46.06 -3.39
CA SER A 291 43.44 -45.85 -4.30
C SER A 291 43.66 -46.93 -5.41
N ARG A 292 44.51 -46.59 -6.41
CA ARG A 292 45.36 -47.35 -7.41
C ARG A 292 46.02 -48.70 -7.00
N SER A 293 46.68 -49.54 -7.86
CA SER A 293 46.71 -49.83 -9.33
C SER A 293 47.75 -50.96 -9.71
N TYR A 294 47.85 -51.34 -11.02
CA TYR A 294 48.76 -52.34 -11.70
C TYR A 294 48.29 -53.83 -11.68
N SER A 295 48.52 -54.77 -12.65
CA SER A 295 49.34 -54.94 -13.90
C SER A 295 50.67 -55.74 -13.73
N THR A 296 51.21 -56.62 -14.62
CA THR A 296 51.04 -56.85 -16.10
C THR A 296 51.51 -58.28 -16.58
N ALA A 297 51.09 -58.75 -17.78
CA ALA A 297 51.76 -59.77 -18.68
C ALA A 297 51.74 -61.29 -18.21
N HIS A 298 52.15 -62.38 -18.91
CA HIS A 298 52.50 -62.83 -20.31
C HIS A 298 52.73 -64.40 -20.31
N THR A 299 52.84 -65.27 -21.36
CA THR A 299 52.65 -65.30 -22.85
C THR A 299 52.53 -66.75 -23.43
N VAL A 300 51.67 -66.96 -24.45
CA VAL A 300 51.77 -67.82 -25.70
C VAL A 300 52.39 -69.25 -25.72
N THR A 301 51.65 -70.25 -26.28
CA THR A 301 52.13 -71.18 -27.36
C THR A 301 50.99 -71.92 -28.14
N ARG A 302 51.32 -72.78 -29.13
CA ARG A 302 50.52 -73.12 -30.36
C ARG A 302 49.55 -74.34 -30.34
N ARG A 303 48.60 -74.30 -31.28
CA ARG A 303 47.74 -75.35 -31.95
C ARG A 303 48.52 -76.57 -32.54
N PRO A 304 47.92 -77.64 -33.17
CA PRO A 304 46.50 -77.88 -33.59
C PRO A 304 45.89 -79.32 -33.40
N SER A 305 44.57 -79.46 -33.60
CA SER A 305 43.89 -80.60 -34.32
C SER A 305 42.39 -80.30 -34.57
N ILE A 306 41.67 -81.12 -35.37
CA ILE A 306 40.32 -80.82 -35.94
C ILE A 306 39.43 -82.07 -36.05
N THR A 307 38.16 -81.99 -35.61
CA THR A 307 36.92 -82.56 -36.23
C THR A 307 35.69 -82.05 -35.42
N ASN A 308 34.74 -81.28 -35.99
CA ASN A 308 33.61 -81.61 -36.90
C ASN A 308 32.41 -82.34 -36.25
N THR A 309 31.30 -81.61 -36.01
CA THR A 309 29.99 -81.85 -36.66
C THR A 309 29.02 -80.65 -36.53
N ALA A 310 28.06 -80.59 -37.45
CA ALA A 310 26.98 -79.60 -37.65
C ALA A 310 25.90 -79.58 -36.55
N SER A 311 24.90 -78.67 -36.53
CA SER A 311 24.78 -77.24 -36.90
C SER A 311 23.33 -76.78 -36.60
N THR A 312 23.13 -75.66 -35.91
CA THR A 312 21.81 -75.18 -35.46
C THR A 312 21.05 -74.37 -36.52
N SER A 313 19.72 -74.26 -36.38
CA SER A 313 19.03 -72.99 -36.62
C SER A 313 17.80 -72.84 -35.71
N SER A 314 17.62 -71.65 -35.17
CA SER A 314 16.50 -71.23 -34.31
C SER A 314 16.22 -69.72 -34.55
N GLY A 315 15.03 -69.23 -34.15
CA GLY A 315 14.52 -67.93 -34.60
C GLY A 315 15.26 -66.69 -34.08
N GLU A 316 15.29 -65.62 -34.90
CA GLU A 316 15.82 -64.30 -34.54
C GLU A 316 14.85 -63.50 -33.65
N PRO A 317 15.35 -62.78 -32.62
CA PRO A 317 14.66 -61.61 -32.04
C PRO A 317 15.01 -60.31 -32.80
N VAL A 318 14.17 -59.27 -32.64
CA VAL A 318 14.29 -57.99 -33.36
C VAL A 318 15.54 -57.20 -32.95
N GLY A 319 16.27 -56.65 -33.93
CA GLY A 319 17.48 -55.85 -33.71
C GLY A 319 17.19 -54.36 -33.42
N ASN A 320 17.90 -53.80 -32.43
CA ASN A 320 17.82 -52.38 -32.07
C ASN A 320 18.54 -51.47 -33.10
N PRO A 321 18.06 -50.22 -33.32
CA PRO A 321 18.67 -49.29 -34.26
C PRO A 321 19.99 -48.69 -33.71
N ILE A 322 21.02 -48.65 -34.56
CA ILE A 322 22.32 -48.06 -34.23
C ILE A 322 22.23 -46.53 -34.32
N LYS A 323 22.86 -45.83 -33.37
CA LYS A 323 22.83 -44.37 -33.24
C LYS A 323 24.20 -43.79 -33.58
N TYR A 324 24.27 -42.86 -34.54
CA TYR A 324 25.48 -42.13 -34.88
C TYR A 324 25.14 -40.64 -35.03
N ASN A 325 25.89 -39.76 -34.35
CA ASN A 325 25.65 -38.30 -34.28
C ASN A 325 24.18 -37.87 -34.10
N GLY A 326 23.43 -38.60 -33.25
CA GLY A 326 22.11 -38.18 -32.76
C GLY A 326 20.90 -38.69 -33.54
N VAL A 327 21.06 -39.21 -34.76
CA VAL A 327 19.96 -39.69 -35.61
C VAL A 327 20.01 -41.22 -35.78
N TYR A 328 18.85 -41.85 -36.00
CA TYR A 328 18.73 -43.28 -36.30
C TYR A 328 18.58 -43.51 -37.81
N VAL A 329 19.21 -44.56 -38.34
CA VAL A 329 19.13 -44.94 -39.77
C VAL A 329 18.82 -46.45 -39.87
N ALA A 330 17.90 -46.82 -40.77
CA ALA A 330 17.51 -48.20 -41.00
C ALA A 330 18.33 -48.85 -42.13
N ALA A 331 18.71 -50.12 -41.96
CA ALA A 331 19.48 -50.88 -42.95
C ALA A 331 18.60 -51.88 -43.73
N PHE A 332 18.70 -51.87 -45.06
CA PHE A 332 18.00 -52.80 -45.94
C PHE A 332 18.90 -53.99 -46.37
N LYS A 333 18.35 -55.21 -46.39
CA LYS A 333 19.00 -56.41 -46.95
C LYS A 333 18.60 -56.60 -48.42
N PRO A 334 19.53 -56.78 -49.38
CA PRO A 334 19.20 -57.06 -50.78
C PRO A 334 18.88 -58.55 -51.00
N ALA A 335 17.84 -58.85 -51.78
CA ALA A 335 17.44 -60.22 -52.11
C ALA A 335 18.17 -60.76 -53.36
N ARG A 336 18.48 -62.06 -53.38
CA ARG A 336 18.95 -62.79 -54.56
C ARG A 336 17.94 -63.88 -54.96
N ARG A 337 17.59 -63.96 -56.25
CA ARG A 337 16.99 -65.15 -56.88
C ARG A 337 17.99 -65.77 -57.84
N ALA A 338 17.93 -67.09 -58.00
CA ALA A 338 18.68 -67.83 -59.00
C ALA A 338 17.71 -68.50 -59.98
N PHE A 339 18.07 -68.53 -61.27
CA PHE A 339 17.31 -69.20 -62.32
C PHE A 339 17.91 -70.59 -62.63
N ARG A 340 17.10 -71.46 -63.23
CA ARG A 340 17.53 -72.71 -63.87
C ARG A 340 16.97 -72.78 -65.29
N THR A 341 17.71 -73.44 -66.18
CA THR A 341 17.33 -73.73 -67.57
C THR A 341 16.80 -75.15 -67.72
N THR A 342 15.92 -75.35 -68.70
CA THR A 342 15.33 -76.65 -69.07
C THR A 342 16.06 -77.22 -70.29
N ALA A 343 16.20 -78.55 -70.38
CA ALA A 343 16.86 -79.21 -71.50
C ALA A 343 16.00 -79.24 -72.78
N VAL A 344 16.67 -79.27 -73.94
CA VAL A 344 16.04 -79.26 -75.27
C VAL A 344 15.94 -80.70 -75.81
N GLN A 345 14.78 -81.08 -76.37
CA GLN A 345 14.64 -82.26 -77.22
C GLN A 345 14.82 -81.87 -78.69
N GLN A 346 15.62 -82.64 -79.43
CA GLN A 346 15.63 -82.60 -80.89
C GLN A 346 14.46 -83.41 -81.47
N ARG A 347 13.96 -82.98 -82.62
CA ARG A 347 13.06 -83.75 -83.49
C ARG A 347 13.49 -83.52 -84.94
N ASP A 348 13.76 -84.60 -85.66
CA ASP A 348 14.03 -84.51 -87.09
C ASP A 348 12.73 -84.31 -87.85
N HIS A 349 12.68 -83.25 -88.66
CA HIS A 349 11.52 -82.88 -89.46
C HIS A 349 11.81 -83.13 -90.95
N HIS A 350 11.50 -84.34 -91.43
CA HIS A 350 11.55 -84.66 -92.85
C HIS A 350 10.23 -84.28 -93.52
N PHE A 351 10.27 -83.51 -94.61
CA PHE A 351 9.08 -83.04 -95.31
C PHE A 351 8.69 -84.00 -96.45
N ASP A 352 7.70 -84.85 -96.20
CA ASP A 352 7.19 -85.86 -97.15
C ASP A 352 6.41 -85.19 -98.30
N THR A 353 7.12 -84.94 -99.39
CA THR A 353 6.62 -84.29 -100.61
C THR A 353 5.51 -85.09 -101.28
N LEU A 354 5.67 -86.41 -101.38
CA LEU A 354 4.71 -87.31 -102.03
C LEU A 354 3.37 -87.33 -101.30
N LYS A 355 3.40 -87.41 -99.97
CA LYS A 355 2.20 -87.38 -99.12
C LYS A 355 1.46 -86.04 -99.20
N PHE A 356 2.17 -84.93 -99.43
CA PHE A 356 1.55 -83.63 -99.68
C PHE A 356 0.83 -83.60 -101.04
N VAL A 357 1.47 -84.08 -102.12
CA VAL A 357 0.82 -84.24 -103.44
C VAL A 357 -0.42 -85.14 -103.35
N GLN A 358 -0.30 -86.31 -102.72
CA GLN A 358 -1.42 -87.24 -102.54
C GLN A 358 -2.58 -86.62 -101.75
N ARG A 359 -2.28 -85.78 -100.75
CA ARG A 359 -3.31 -85.06 -100.01
C ARG A 359 -4.00 -84.02 -100.88
N LEU A 360 -3.27 -83.20 -101.63
CA LEU A 360 -3.86 -82.24 -102.57
C LEU A 360 -4.77 -82.92 -103.61
N LYS A 361 -4.34 -84.06 -104.19
CA LYS A 361 -5.21 -84.86 -105.08
C LYS A 361 -6.52 -85.28 -104.40
N LYS A 362 -6.47 -85.67 -103.12
CA LYS A 362 -7.66 -86.08 -102.35
C LYS A 362 -8.62 -84.93 -102.08
N GLU A 363 -8.12 -83.71 -101.92
CA GLU A 363 -8.94 -82.49 -101.79
C GLU A 363 -9.44 -81.97 -103.18
N GLY A 364 -9.28 -82.73 -104.26
CA GLY A 364 -9.89 -82.46 -105.58
C GLY A 364 -8.98 -81.77 -106.61
N PHE A 365 -7.70 -81.52 -106.30
CA PHE A 365 -6.75 -80.96 -107.27
C PHE A 365 -6.30 -82.02 -108.29
N SER A 366 -5.99 -81.59 -109.51
CA SER A 366 -5.34 -82.49 -110.48
C SER A 366 -3.91 -82.84 -110.06
N GLU A 367 -3.35 -83.91 -110.63
CA GLU A 367 -1.95 -84.31 -110.40
C GLU A 367 -0.97 -83.18 -110.72
N ASP A 368 -1.13 -82.53 -111.87
CA ASP A 368 -0.25 -81.45 -112.31
C ASP A 368 -0.35 -80.22 -111.39
N GLN A 369 -1.55 -79.89 -110.92
CA GLN A 369 -1.76 -78.80 -109.95
C GLN A 369 -1.09 -79.11 -108.60
N ALA A 370 -1.26 -80.34 -108.09
CA ALA A 370 -0.66 -80.77 -106.83
C ALA A 370 0.88 -80.80 -106.90
N VAL A 371 1.46 -81.22 -108.03
CA VAL A 371 2.91 -81.16 -108.28
C VAL A 371 3.41 -79.73 -108.45
N ALA A 372 2.66 -78.86 -109.14
CA ALA A 372 3.02 -77.45 -109.31
C ALA A 372 3.06 -76.70 -107.97
N MET A 373 2.04 -76.88 -107.11
CA MET A 373 2.02 -76.31 -105.75
C MET A 373 3.20 -76.79 -104.90
N MET A 374 3.62 -78.05 -105.05
CA MET A 374 4.78 -78.59 -104.33
C MET A 374 6.11 -77.97 -104.77
N ARG A 375 6.27 -77.60 -106.06
CA ARG A 375 7.47 -76.87 -106.51
C ARG A 375 7.56 -75.50 -105.84
N VAL A 376 6.48 -74.70 -105.93
CA VAL A 376 6.40 -73.38 -105.29
C VAL A 376 6.66 -73.46 -103.77
N LEU A 377 6.15 -74.49 -103.10
CA LEU A 377 6.40 -74.69 -101.67
C LEU A 377 7.88 -75.00 -101.38
N ASN A 378 8.55 -75.79 -102.22
CA ASN A 378 9.98 -76.07 -102.10
C ASN A 378 10.81 -74.79 -102.27
N ASP A 379 10.51 -74.00 -103.30
CA ASP A 379 11.20 -72.74 -103.59
C ASP A 379 11.11 -71.76 -102.40
N VAL A 380 9.92 -71.62 -101.80
CA VAL A 380 9.68 -70.79 -100.60
C VAL A 380 10.39 -71.33 -99.35
N ILE A 381 10.50 -72.65 -99.18
CA ILE A 381 11.26 -73.25 -98.08
C ILE A 381 12.75 -72.97 -98.25
N GLU A 382 13.29 -73.07 -99.48
CA GLU A 382 14.70 -72.83 -99.76
C GLU A 382 15.09 -71.35 -99.58
N GLU A 383 14.26 -70.41 -100.04
CA GLU A 383 14.42 -68.98 -99.76
C GLU A 383 14.36 -68.67 -98.25
N SER A 384 13.46 -69.34 -97.52
CA SER A 384 13.34 -69.19 -96.05
C SER A 384 14.59 -69.67 -95.32
N ILE A 385 15.17 -70.80 -95.73
CA ILE A 385 16.42 -71.33 -95.16
C ILE A 385 17.59 -70.38 -95.46
N GLN A 386 17.72 -69.88 -96.68
CA GLN A 386 18.77 -68.93 -97.05
C GLN A 386 18.68 -67.61 -96.24
N ASN A 387 17.47 -67.07 -96.06
CA ASN A 387 17.26 -65.89 -95.21
C ASN A 387 17.62 -66.13 -93.74
N LEU A 388 17.25 -67.28 -93.16
CA LEU A 388 17.66 -67.65 -91.80
C LEU A 388 19.18 -67.75 -91.68
N THR A 389 19.85 -68.47 -92.60
CA THR A 389 21.31 -68.59 -92.63
C THR A 389 22.00 -67.23 -92.73
N ARG A 390 21.45 -66.28 -93.50
CA ARG A 390 21.97 -64.90 -93.61
C ARG A 390 21.88 -64.09 -92.31
N THR A 391 20.99 -64.47 -91.38
CA THR A 391 20.87 -63.83 -90.05
C THR A 391 21.63 -64.56 -88.94
N MET A 392 22.22 -65.72 -89.22
CA MET A 392 23.04 -66.46 -88.25
C MET A 392 24.49 -65.94 -88.25
N VAL A 393 25.03 -65.70 -87.05
CA VAL A 393 26.42 -65.32 -86.84
C VAL A 393 27.25 -66.57 -86.57
N LEU A 394 28.43 -66.69 -87.20
CA LEU A 394 29.36 -67.78 -86.92
C LEU A 394 29.76 -67.77 -85.44
N ARG A 395 29.86 -68.97 -84.85
CA ARG A 395 30.17 -69.11 -83.41
C ARG A 395 31.49 -68.42 -83.04
N GLU A 396 32.49 -68.46 -83.93
CA GLU A 396 33.77 -67.78 -83.72
C GLU A 396 33.60 -66.26 -83.62
N ASP A 397 32.81 -65.62 -84.47
CA ASP A 397 32.59 -64.17 -84.43
C ASP A 397 31.79 -63.74 -83.19
N SER A 398 30.87 -64.59 -82.72
CA SER A 398 30.19 -64.40 -81.44
C SER A 398 31.16 -64.49 -80.26
N GLU A 399 32.04 -65.50 -80.23
CA GLU A 399 33.05 -65.67 -79.18
C GLU A 399 34.11 -64.55 -79.22
N ARG A 400 34.51 -64.07 -80.41
CA ARG A 400 35.35 -62.87 -80.61
C ARG A 400 34.66 -61.61 -80.08
N SER A 401 33.37 -61.39 -80.39
CA SER A 401 32.61 -60.24 -79.90
C SER A 401 32.52 -60.22 -78.36
N ILE A 402 32.24 -61.38 -77.75
CA ILE A 402 32.22 -61.57 -76.29
C ILE A 402 33.61 -61.33 -75.68
N TYR A 403 34.70 -61.68 -76.38
CA TYR A 403 36.06 -61.38 -75.93
C TYR A 403 36.35 -59.88 -75.93
N THR A 404 36.04 -59.16 -77.02
CA THR A 404 36.20 -57.70 -77.10
C THR A 404 35.44 -56.99 -75.99
N GLN A 405 34.16 -57.34 -75.78
CA GLN A 405 33.35 -56.78 -74.68
C GLN A 405 34.00 -56.98 -73.29
N LYS A 406 34.63 -58.14 -73.04
CA LYS A 406 35.33 -58.39 -71.76
C LYS A 406 36.57 -57.51 -71.60
N VAL A 407 37.30 -57.22 -72.68
CA VAL A 407 38.44 -56.30 -72.67
C VAL A 407 37.96 -54.86 -72.42
N ASP A 408 36.88 -54.43 -73.08
CA ASP A 408 36.29 -53.10 -72.88
C ASP A 408 35.77 -52.90 -71.45
N PHE A 409 35.08 -53.89 -70.87
CA PHE A 409 34.66 -53.85 -69.47
C PHE A 409 35.85 -53.85 -68.48
N ALA A 410 36.95 -54.54 -68.80
CA ALA A 410 38.16 -54.49 -67.98
C ALA A 410 38.82 -53.11 -68.04
N LYS A 411 38.87 -52.48 -69.22
CA LYS A 411 39.37 -51.12 -69.42
C LYS A 411 38.50 -50.09 -68.69
N LEU A 412 37.19 -50.10 -68.90
CA LEU A 412 36.24 -49.18 -68.25
C LEU A 412 36.27 -49.31 -66.72
N ARG A 413 36.46 -50.52 -66.19
CA ARG A 413 36.68 -50.73 -64.74
C ARG A 413 37.97 -50.08 -64.24
N SER A 414 39.05 -50.12 -65.02
CA SER A 414 40.32 -49.47 -64.69
C SER A 414 40.17 -47.93 -64.68
N GLU A 415 39.52 -47.39 -65.71
CA GLU A 415 39.23 -45.94 -65.82
C GLU A 415 38.34 -45.45 -64.67
N LEU A 416 37.30 -46.20 -64.29
CA LEU A 416 36.43 -45.88 -63.15
C LEU A 416 37.18 -45.90 -61.81
N LEU A 417 38.05 -46.89 -61.57
CA LEU A 417 38.83 -46.98 -60.33
C LEU A 417 39.87 -45.85 -60.23
N ASN A 418 40.45 -45.44 -61.36
CA ASN A 418 41.35 -44.28 -61.41
C ASN A 418 40.59 -42.97 -61.13
N ALA A 419 39.39 -42.80 -61.71
CA ALA A 419 38.54 -41.63 -61.48
C ALA A 419 38.13 -41.49 -60.00
N ASP A 420 37.59 -42.55 -59.39
CA ASP A 420 37.21 -42.61 -57.97
C ASP A 420 38.41 -42.29 -57.05
N SER A 421 39.58 -42.85 -57.35
CA SER A 421 40.83 -42.54 -56.65
C SER A 421 41.21 -41.05 -56.74
N THR A 422 41.09 -40.44 -57.93
CA THR A 422 41.38 -39.01 -58.11
C THR A 422 40.36 -38.09 -57.43
N GLU A 423 39.06 -38.40 -57.49
CA GLU A 423 38.03 -37.62 -56.78
C GLU A 423 38.17 -37.74 -55.26
N ALA A 424 38.50 -38.93 -54.75
CA ALA A 424 38.81 -39.14 -53.34
C ALA A 424 40.06 -38.35 -52.90
N GLN A 425 41.10 -38.26 -53.72
CA GLN A 425 42.31 -37.46 -53.43
C GLN A 425 42.03 -35.96 -53.47
N LEU A 426 41.29 -35.47 -54.46
CA LEU A 426 40.83 -34.08 -54.53
C LEU A 426 39.97 -33.71 -53.32
N THR A 427 39.04 -34.59 -52.93
CA THR A 427 38.17 -34.40 -51.75
C THR A 427 38.95 -34.37 -50.44
N ARG A 428 39.99 -35.20 -50.29
CA ARG A 428 40.89 -35.14 -49.12
C ARG A 428 41.66 -33.82 -49.07
N SER A 429 42.27 -33.40 -50.17
CA SER A 429 43.05 -32.16 -50.20
C SER A 429 42.18 -30.90 -49.96
N SER A 430 40.93 -30.89 -50.43
CA SER A 430 39.99 -29.80 -50.15
C SER A 430 39.55 -29.78 -48.68
N HIS A 431 39.31 -30.95 -48.08
CA HIS A 431 39.00 -31.08 -46.65
C HIS A 431 40.18 -30.66 -45.75
N GLU A 432 41.42 -31.06 -46.09
CA GLU A 432 42.64 -30.63 -45.40
C GLU A 432 42.82 -29.10 -45.47
N ARG A 433 42.61 -28.50 -46.65
CA ARG A 433 42.65 -27.05 -46.83
C ARG A 433 41.58 -26.32 -46.00
N ILE A 434 40.33 -26.78 -46.06
CA ILE A 434 39.23 -26.20 -45.27
C ILE A 434 39.52 -26.33 -43.77
N SER A 435 40.07 -27.45 -43.31
CA SER A 435 40.48 -27.66 -41.92
C SER A 435 41.57 -26.66 -41.49
N ALA A 436 42.58 -26.42 -42.34
CA ALA A 436 43.63 -25.44 -42.09
C ALA A 436 43.11 -23.99 -42.05
N ASP A 437 42.22 -23.62 -42.99
CA ASP A 437 41.58 -22.29 -43.01
C ASP A 437 40.64 -22.08 -41.81
N LEU A 438 39.94 -23.12 -41.35
CA LEU A 438 39.10 -23.10 -40.13
C LEU A 438 39.96 -22.93 -38.87
N ALA A 439 41.08 -23.66 -38.75
CA ALA A 439 42.03 -23.50 -37.65
C ALA A 439 42.62 -22.07 -37.60
N LYS A 440 42.96 -21.52 -38.77
CA LYS A 440 43.47 -20.14 -38.93
C LYS A 440 42.42 -19.08 -38.57
N LEU A 441 41.16 -19.28 -38.95
CA LEU A 441 40.04 -18.41 -38.55
C LEU A 441 39.79 -18.47 -37.05
N ASN A 442 39.84 -19.66 -36.45
CA ASN A 442 39.66 -19.87 -35.01
C ASN A 442 40.79 -19.23 -34.18
N SER A 443 42.03 -19.22 -34.67
CA SER A 443 43.12 -18.44 -34.07
C SER A 443 42.81 -16.94 -34.12
N ARG A 444 42.52 -16.39 -35.31
CA ARG A 444 42.21 -14.95 -35.49
C ARG A 444 41.06 -14.47 -34.60
N LEU A 445 40.01 -15.27 -34.49
CA LEU A 445 38.85 -14.96 -33.66
C LEU A 445 39.19 -14.96 -32.16
N ARG A 446 40.11 -15.83 -31.70
CA ARG A 446 40.66 -15.76 -30.34
C ARG A 446 41.57 -14.54 -30.15
N ASP A 447 42.38 -14.19 -31.13
CA ASP A 447 43.27 -13.01 -31.10
C ASP A 447 42.45 -11.70 -31.04
N GLU A 448 41.34 -11.61 -31.79
CA GLU A 448 40.41 -10.48 -31.73
C GLU A 448 39.65 -10.43 -30.40
N ILE A 449 39.08 -11.55 -29.92
CA ILE A 449 38.43 -11.59 -28.60
C ILE A 449 39.40 -11.14 -27.50
N GLY A 450 40.66 -11.57 -27.55
CA GLY A 450 41.70 -11.14 -26.60
C GLY A 450 41.97 -9.63 -26.67
N ARG A 451 42.02 -9.04 -27.88
CA ARG A 451 42.17 -7.59 -28.07
C ARG A 451 40.96 -6.80 -27.59
N THR A 452 39.74 -7.23 -27.93
CA THR A 452 38.50 -6.58 -27.48
C THR A 452 38.37 -6.66 -25.96
N GLN A 453 38.67 -7.80 -25.35
CA GLN A 453 38.67 -7.95 -23.89
C GLN A 453 39.75 -7.07 -23.22
N ALA A 454 40.91 -6.90 -23.85
CA ALA A 454 41.95 -5.98 -23.38
C ALA A 454 41.52 -4.50 -23.49
N SER A 455 40.88 -4.10 -24.60
CA SER A 455 40.32 -2.75 -24.77
C SER A 455 39.27 -2.47 -23.71
N VAL A 456 38.22 -3.28 -23.62
CA VAL A 456 37.14 -3.09 -22.63
C VAL A 456 37.68 -3.05 -21.19
N ARG A 457 38.74 -3.81 -20.89
CA ARG A 457 39.41 -3.73 -19.57
C ARG A 457 40.20 -2.44 -19.37
N LEU A 458 40.82 -1.88 -20.42
CA LEU A 458 41.44 -0.55 -20.36
C LEU A 458 40.37 0.54 -20.21
N ASP A 459 39.31 0.49 -21.01
CA ASP A 459 38.19 1.44 -21.01
C ASP A 459 37.51 1.48 -19.62
N LEU A 460 37.24 0.31 -19.01
CA LEU A 460 36.74 0.20 -17.65
C LEU A 460 37.72 0.71 -16.58
N ASN A 461 39.04 0.59 -16.79
CA ASN A 461 40.04 1.13 -15.87
C ASN A 461 40.15 2.66 -15.99
N LEU A 462 40.08 3.21 -17.21
CA LEU A 462 40.07 4.65 -17.48
C LEU A 462 38.80 5.29 -16.92
N GLU A 463 37.63 4.70 -17.17
CA GLU A 463 36.35 5.18 -16.64
C GLU A 463 36.30 5.06 -15.10
N LYS A 464 36.87 4.00 -14.51
CA LYS A 464 37.06 3.92 -13.05
C LYS A 464 38.02 4.99 -12.51
N GLY A 465 38.99 5.41 -13.32
CA GLY A 465 39.83 6.59 -13.04
C GLY A 465 39.02 7.88 -13.05
N ARG A 466 38.29 8.13 -14.15
CA ARG A 466 37.42 9.30 -14.35
C ARG A 466 36.36 9.44 -13.25
N ILE A 467 35.67 8.35 -12.91
CA ILE A 467 34.71 8.28 -11.80
C ILE A 467 35.38 8.60 -10.46
N ARG A 468 36.64 8.18 -10.24
CA ARG A 468 37.38 8.51 -9.02
C ARG A 468 37.79 9.98 -8.97
N GLU A 469 38.19 10.56 -10.09
CA GLU A 469 38.52 12.00 -10.17
C GLU A 469 37.27 12.87 -10.03
N GLU A 470 36.14 12.49 -10.63
CA GLU A 470 34.84 13.15 -10.42
C GLU A 470 34.34 12.98 -8.99
N ALA A 471 34.49 11.82 -8.36
CA ALA A 471 34.15 11.59 -6.96
C ALA A 471 35.03 12.42 -6.01
N ASN A 472 36.35 12.46 -6.23
CA ASN A 472 37.25 13.35 -5.48
C ASN A 472 36.88 14.83 -5.68
N GLY A 473 36.50 15.22 -6.91
CA GLY A 473 36.04 16.58 -7.22
C GLY A 473 34.71 16.93 -6.55
N GLN A 474 33.79 15.96 -6.42
CA GLN A 474 32.58 16.10 -5.62
C GLN A 474 32.90 16.17 -4.13
N GLU A 475 33.82 15.35 -3.60
CA GLU A 475 34.26 15.40 -2.20
C GLU A 475 34.88 16.76 -1.85
N MET A 476 35.67 17.34 -2.75
CA MET A 476 36.23 18.69 -2.58
C MET A 476 35.13 19.77 -2.59
N ARG A 477 34.14 19.69 -3.49
CA ARG A 477 32.98 20.60 -3.50
C ARG A 477 32.08 20.41 -2.28
N ILE A 478 31.96 19.20 -1.78
CA ILE A 478 31.24 18.89 -0.53
C ILE A 478 31.97 19.58 0.63
N LYS A 479 33.30 19.47 0.74
CA LYS A 479 34.09 20.17 1.78
C LYS A 479 34.07 21.70 1.64
N GLU A 480 34.06 22.23 0.43
CA GLU A 480 33.86 23.66 0.16
C GLU A 480 32.45 24.11 0.60
N THR A 481 31.43 23.30 0.33
CA THR A 481 30.04 23.56 0.75
C THR A 481 29.87 23.38 2.26
N GLU A 482 30.54 22.41 2.87
CA GLU A 482 30.55 22.10 4.30
C GLU A 482 31.22 23.21 5.10
N THR A 483 32.43 23.63 4.72
CA THR A 483 33.11 24.80 5.33
C THR A 483 32.36 26.10 5.08
N ARG A 484 31.65 26.25 3.96
CA ARG A 484 30.72 27.36 3.74
C ARG A 484 29.49 27.27 4.64
N ILE A 485 28.93 26.08 4.87
CA ILE A 485 27.86 25.85 5.84
C ILE A 485 28.36 26.11 7.26
N GLU A 486 29.60 25.77 7.61
CA GLU A 486 30.21 26.13 8.90
C GLU A 486 30.34 27.65 9.04
N GLN A 487 30.74 28.38 7.99
CA GLN A 487 30.80 29.85 8.01
C GLN A 487 29.39 30.49 8.08
N GLU A 488 28.43 30.00 7.29
CA GLU A 488 27.06 30.51 7.31
C GLU A 488 26.33 30.12 8.62
N THR A 489 26.62 28.96 9.21
CA THR A 489 26.10 28.55 10.54
C THR A 489 26.82 29.24 11.69
N ALA A 490 28.11 29.60 11.57
CA ALA A 490 28.79 30.47 12.53
C ALA A 490 28.23 31.89 12.48
N GLY A 491 28.01 32.45 11.29
CA GLY A 491 27.34 33.76 11.12
C GLY A 491 25.87 33.75 11.54
N LEU A 492 25.14 32.64 11.31
CA LEU A 492 23.81 32.42 11.90
C LEU A 492 23.89 32.27 13.42
N ARG A 493 24.92 31.62 13.97
CA ARG A 493 25.12 31.48 15.42
C ARG A 493 25.46 32.82 16.07
N GLU A 494 26.25 33.67 15.44
CA GLU A 494 26.51 35.04 15.89
C GLU A 494 25.22 35.87 15.88
N ARG A 495 24.46 35.83 14.77
CA ARG A 495 23.13 36.47 14.69
C ARG A 495 22.16 35.88 15.70
N VAL A 496 22.19 34.57 15.96
CA VAL A 496 21.36 33.89 16.96
C VAL A 496 21.82 34.23 18.36
N GLU A 497 23.10 34.41 18.68
CA GLU A 497 23.57 34.90 19.98
C GLU A 497 23.18 36.38 20.18
N ALA A 498 23.28 37.23 19.15
CA ALA A 498 22.80 38.62 19.21
C ALA A 498 21.26 38.71 19.37
N VAL A 499 20.51 37.91 18.59
CA VAL A 499 19.06 37.75 18.73
C VAL A 499 18.72 37.09 20.05
N LYS A 500 19.53 36.19 20.60
CA LYS A 500 19.36 35.56 21.91
C LYS A 500 19.69 36.52 23.05
N PHE A 501 20.60 37.47 22.90
CA PHE A 501 20.80 38.54 23.87
C PHE A 501 19.63 39.53 23.83
N SER A 502 19.23 39.97 22.64
CA SER A 502 18.06 40.85 22.45
C SER A 502 16.75 40.19 22.91
N THR A 503 16.54 38.91 22.57
CA THR A 503 15.41 38.13 23.06
C THR A 503 15.58 37.63 24.48
N LEU A 504 16.78 37.57 25.09
CA LEU A 504 16.89 37.39 26.56
C LEU A 504 16.58 38.68 27.31
N GLN A 505 16.88 39.86 26.77
CA GLN A 505 16.37 41.12 27.33
C GLN A 505 14.85 41.22 27.18
N TRP A 506 14.31 40.89 25.99
CA TRP A 506 12.86 40.83 25.78
C TRP A 506 12.18 39.70 26.56
N LEU A 507 12.81 38.53 26.74
CA LEU A 507 12.29 37.40 27.52
C LEU A 507 12.48 37.63 29.02
N MET A 508 13.48 38.39 29.47
CA MET A 508 13.52 38.87 30.86
C MET A 508 12.39 39.86 31.09
N GLY A 509 12.19 40.85 30.22
CA GLY A 509 11.07 41.81 30.34
C GLY A 509 9.70 41.16 30.22
N VAL A 510 9.51 40.25 29.26
CA VAL A 510 8.24 39.55 29.01
C VAL A 510 8.03 38.37 29.96
N CYS A 511 9.04 37.60 30.38
CA CYS A 511 8.81 36.57 31.40
C CYS A 511 8.72 37.17 32.81
N THR A 512 9.45 38.22 33.20
CA THR A 512 9.16 38.87 34.50
C THR A 512 7.81 39.57 34.46
N GLY A 513 7.51 40.37 33.43
CA GLY A 513 6.22 41.05 33.29
C GLY A 513 5.03 40.11 33.14
N THR A 514 5.13 39.06 32.30
CA THR A 514 4.03 38.11 32.10
C THR A 514 3.98 37.06 33.21
N ALA A 515 5.09 36.60 33.80
CA ALA A 515 5.01 35.72 34.97
C ALA A 515 4.45 36.47 36.18
N ALA A 516 4.79 37.75 36.40
CA ALA A 516 4.15 38.58 37.41
C ALA A 516 2.64 38.70 37.18
N LEU A 517 2.17 38.85 35.93
CA LEU A 517 0.74 38.85 35.60
C LEU A 517 0.07 37.45 35.67
N ILE A 518 0.79 36.37 35.34
CA ILE A 518 0.28 34.98 35.40
C ILE A 518 0.16 34.52 36.85
N ILE A 519 1.19 34.74 37.66
CA ILE A 519 1.17 34.56 39.11
C ILE A 519 0.09 35.46 39.69
N GLY A 520 0.11 36.76 39.34
CA GLY A 520 -0.88 37.76 39.74
C GLY A 520 -2.33 37.33 39.52
N ALA A 521 -2.71 36.79 38.37
CA ALA A 521 -4.09 36.38 38.10
C ALA A 521 -4.55 35.14 38.90
N TRP A 522 -3.63 34.23 39.25
CA TRP A 522 -3.95 33.08 40.12
C TRP A 522 -3.96 33.50 41.60
N ARG A 523 -2.97 34.29 42.00
CA ARG A 523 -2.83 34.98 43.28
C ARG A 523 -4.11 35.77 43.58
N LEU A 524 -4.59 36.62 42.66
CA LEU A 524 -5.85 37.37 42.81
C LEU A 524 -7.10 36.51 43.03
N PHE A 525 -7.19 35.28 42.51
CA PHE A 525 -8.37 34.43 42.79
C PHE A 525 -8.38 33.94 44.26
N ILE A 526 -7.25 33.40 44.72
CA ILE A 526 -7.12 32.90 46.10
C ILE A 526 -7.11 34.08 47.09
N TYR A 527 -6.40 35.16 46.75
CA TYR A 527 -6.39 36.42 47.47
C TYR A 527 -7.79 37.02 47.56
N ALA A 528 -8.56 37.17 46.47
CA ALA A 528 -9.90 37.77 46.56
C ALA A 528 -10.87 36.94 47.42
N ALA A 529 -10.76 35.60 47.40
CA ALA A 529 -11.52 34.76 48.31
C ALA A 529 -11.06 34.94 49.77
N ALA A 530 -9.76 34.89 50.05
CA ALA A 530 -9.19 35.06 51.38
C ALA A 530 -9.46 36.46 51.96
N HIS A 531 -9.27 37.51 51.17
CA HIS A 531 -9.56 38.91 51.46
C HIS A 531 -11.04 39.08 51.84
N GLY A 532 -11.98 38.54 51.05
CA GLY A 532 -13.40 38.59 51.38
C GLY A 532 -13.75 37.87 52.69
N PHE A 533 -13.04 36.79 53.05
CA PHE A 533 -13.17 36.15 54.36
C PHE A 533 -12.53 36.96 55.50
N LEU A 534 -11.43 37.68 55.25
CA LEU A 534 -10.73 38.51 56.23
C LEU A 534 -11.43 39.86 56.48
N GLU A 535 -12.06 40.46 55.46
CA GLU A 535 -13.02 41.56 55.62
C GLU A 535 -14.21 41.13 56.50
N ALA A 536 -14.67 39.89 56.33
CA ALA A 536 -15.66 39.25 57.20
C ALA A 536 -15.10 38.79 58.56
N LYS A 537 -13.82 39.08 58.87
CA LYS A 537 -13.10 38.78 60.12
C LYS A 537 -12.97 37.29 60.47
N ALA A 538 -13.00 36.41 59.47
CA ALA A 538 -12.69 35.00 59.66
C ALA A 538 -11.18 34.75 59.81
N LYS A 539 -10.80 33.68 60.52
CA LYS A 539 -9.45 33.09 60.40
C LYS A 539 -9.37 32.34 59.07
N VAL A 540 -8.30 32.53 58.31
CA VAL A 540 -8.09 31.87 57.00
C VAL A 540 -6.86 30.97 57.06
N ILE A 541 -7.01 29.71 56.64
CA ILE A 541 -5.90 28.77 56.50
C ILE A 541 -5.74 28.46 55.01
N LEU A 542 -4.60 28.85 54.46
CA LEU A 542 -4.24 28.62 53.06
C LEU A 542 -3.39 27.34 52.96
N VAL A 543 -3.75 26.44 52.04
CA VAL A 543 -3.01 25.19 51.82
C VAL A 543 -2.70 25.05 50.33
N ASN A 544 -1.42 24.93 49.95
CA ASN A 544 -1.01 24.77 48.54
C ASN A 544 0.36 24.07 48.38
N ARG A 545 0.71 23.73 47.14
CA ARG A 545 1.87 22.88 46.78
C ARG A 545 3.21 23.62 46.60
N GLN A 546 3.26 24.96 46.63
CA GLN A 546 4.47 25.68 46.22
C GLN A 546 4.79 26.93 47.04
N TRP A 547 6.03 26.97 47.51
CA TRP A 547 6.64 27.99 48.35
C TRP A 547 6.42 29.41 47.81
N ASP A 548 6.79 29.64 46.55
CA ASP A 548 6.83 30.94 45.85
C ASP A 548 5.45 31.63 45.66
N THR A 549 4.36 31.01 46.10
CA THR A 549 3.01 31.59 46.10
C THR A 549 2.26 31.44 47.42
N GLY A 550 2.74 30.60 48.35
CA GLY A 550 2.26 30.53 49.72
C GLY A 550 2.71 31.73 50.57
N SER A 551 4.04 31.92 50.69
CA SER A 551 4.61 33.02 51.46
C SER A 551 4.23 34.40 50.92
N ASP A 552 4.09 34.49 49.61
CA ASP A 552 3.91 35.74 48.88
C ASP A 552 2.47 36.28 48.99
N ALA A 553 1.46 35.40 48.86
CA ALA A 553 0.07 35.77 49.13
C ALA A 553 -0.15 36.06 50.63
N LEU A 554 0.53 35.32 51.52
CA LEU A 554 0.53 35.59 52.95
C LEU A 554 1.13 36.97 53.28
N HIS A 555 2.18 37.38 52.56
CA HIS A 555 2.84 38.67 52.71
C HIS A 555 1.96 39.84 52.21
N GLU A 556 1.31 39.71 51.04
CA GLU A 556 0.32 40.69 50.57
C GLU A 556 -0.83 40.86 51.57
N ILE A 557 -1.50 39.77 51.96
CA ILE A 557 -2.58 39.82 52.93
C ILE A 557 -2.15 40.49 54.26
N LYS A 558 -0.90 40.30 54.70
CA LYS A 558 -0.35 40.97 55.89
C LYS A 558 0.10 42.42 55.67
N ASN A 559 0.25 42.88 54.42
CA ASN A 559 0.40 44.30 54.10
C ASN A 559 -0.96 45.01 54.14
N ASP A 560 -2.00 44.37 53.59
CA ASP A 560 -3.34 44.99 53.45
C ASP A 560 -4.15 44.96 54.76
N PHE A 561 -4.07 43.87 55.54
CA PHE A 561 -4.76 43.72 56.84
C PHE A 561 -3.84 43.88 58.06
N GLY A 562 -2.54 44.12 57.86
CA GLY A 562 -1.53 44.24 58.92
C GLY A 562 -0.90 42.90 59.36
N PRO A 563 0.23 42.95 60.09
CA PRO A 563 1.03 41.76 60.42
C PRO A 563 0.28 40.75 61.28
N ASP A 564 -0.65 41.23 62.11
CA ASP A 564 -1.50 40.43 63.01
C ASP A 564 -2.76 39.86 62.32
N ALA A 565 -2.89 40.01 61.00
CA ALA A 565 -3.99 39.41 60.23
C ALA A 565 -4.09 37.89 60.49
N PRO A 566 -5.29 37.35 60.78
CA PRO A 566 -5.50 35.96 61.20
C PRO A 566 -5.46 34.98 60.01
N VAL A 567 -4.32 34.98 59.31
CA VAL A 567 -4.04 34.13 58.15
C VAL A 567 -2.82 33.26 58.41
N GLU A 568 -2.96 31.96 58.11
CA GLU A 568 -1.90 30.96 58.18
C GLU A 568 -1.71 30.30 56.80
N TRP A 569 -0.51 29.77 56.54
CA TRP A 569 -0.21 28.99 55.34
C TRP A 569 0.47 27.67 55.70
N TYR A 570 0.11 26.60 54.99
CA TYR A 570 0.73 25.28 55.07
C TYR A 570 1.03 24.74 53.68
N HIS A 571 2.20 24.10 53.52
CA HIS A 571 2.50 23.28 52.35
C HIS A 571 1.64 22.01 52.35
N CYS A 572 1.10 21.62 51.19
CA CYS A 572 0.58 20.27 50.96
C CYS A 572 0.51 19.96 49.47
N ASP A 573 1.12 18.84 49.06
CA ASP A 573 0.81 18.19 47.79
C ASP A 573 -0.40 17.26 47.91
N LEU A 574 -1.54 17.64 47.33
CA LEU A 574 -2.74 16.79 47.27
C LEU A 574 -2.59 15.59 46.31
N GLY A 575 -1.51 15.51 45.54
CA GLY A 575 -1.06 14.32 44.81
C GLY A 575 -0.13 13.43 45.65
N ASN A 576 -0.17 13.56 46.97
CA ASN A 576 0.50 12.73 47.97
C ASN A 576 -0.46 12.55 49.17
N LEU A 577 -1.16 11.42 49.23
CA LEU A 577 -2.17 11.17 50.25
C LEU A 577 -1.57 11.04 51.66
N LYS A 578 -0.29 10.68 51.81
CA LYS A 578 0.37 10.60 53.12
C LYS A 578 0.65 12.00 53.69
N GLU A 579 1.19 12.90 52.89
CA GLU A 579 1.32 14.31 53.24
C GLU A 579 -0.06 14.98 53.45
N THR A 580 -1.06 14.61 52.65
CA THR A 580 -2.45 15.06 52.85
C THR A 580 -3.00 14.60 54.21
N LYS A 581 -2.71 13.36 54.65
CA LYS A 581 -3.07 12.91 56.01
C LYS A 581 -2.39 13.76 57.07
N GLU A 582 -1.07 13.92 56.99
CA GLU A 582 -0.26 14.59 58.01
C GLU A 582 -0.64 16.07 58.19
N VAL A 583 -0.77 16.81 57.08
CA VAL A 583 -1.11 18.25 57.11
C VAL A 583 -2.51 18.47 57.67
N PHE A 584 -3.52 17.72 57.19
CA PHE A 584 -4.90 17.95 57.57
C PHE A 584 -5.31 17.31 58.92
N ASP A 585 -4.62 16.25 59.36
CA ASP A 585 -4.67 15.82 60.77
C ASP A 585 -4.12 16.90 61.69
N GLY A 586 -2.95 17.48 61.35
CA GLY A 586 -2.37 18.58 62.11
C GLY A 586 -3.25 19.84 62.17
N ILE A 587 -3.96 20.17 61.08
CA ILE A 587 -4.94 21.27 61.09
C ILE A 587 -6.12 20.94 62.02
N ARG A 588 -6.69 19.73 61.92
CA ARG A 588 -7.79 19.28 62.81
C ARG A 588 -7.39 19.37 64.29
N GLU A 589 -6.15 19.02 64.63
CA GLU A 589 -5.67 18.96 66.02
C GLU A 589 -5.27 20.33 66.60
N ARG A 590 -5.03 21.34 65.74
CA ARG A 590 -4.79 22.73 66.16
C ARG A 590 -6.05 23.57 66.24
N GLU A 591 -6.98 23.41 65.29
CA GLU A 591 -8.17 24.26 65.19
C GLU A 591 -9.36 23.73 66.00
N LYS A 592 -10.00 24.63 66.76
CA LYS A 592 -11.17 24.29 67.60
C LYS A 592 -12.51 24.37 66.86
N ARG A 593 -12.52 24.86 65.62
CA ARG A 593 -13.70 24.96 64.75
C ARG A 593 -13.28 25.06 63.29
N LEU A 594 -14.14 24.64 62.38
CA LEU A 594 -14.04 24.85 60.95
C LEU A 594 -15.43 25.13 60.37
N ASP A 595 -15.68 26.38 59.98
CA ASP A 595 -16.98 26.79 59.44
C ASP A 595 -17.08 26.63 57.92
N ILE A 596 -15.97 26.76 57.19
CA ILE A 596 -15.95 26.81 55.72
C ILE A 596 -14.71 26.05 55.20
N LEU A 597 -14.94 25.04 54.37
CA LEU A 597 -13.91 24.27 53.65
C LEU A 597 -14.05 24.50 52.14
N VAL A 598 -13.13 25.26 51.54
CA VAL A 598 -13.11 25.56 50.09
C VAL A 598 -12.08 24.66 49.38
N LEU A 599 -12.57 23.75 48.54
CA LEU A 599 -11.78 22.76 47.81
C LEU A 599 -11.59 23.26 46.36
N SER A 600 -10.72 24.26 46.25
CA SER A 600 -10.40 25.00 45.01
C SER A 600 -9.08 24.56 44.34
N ALA A 601 -8.29 23.69 44.99
CA ALA A 601 -7.04 23.22 44.40
C ALA A 601 -7.30 22.39 43.14
N GLY A 602 -6.33 22.32 42.22
CA GLY A 602 -6.47 21.43 41.08
C GLY A 602 -5.53 21.67 39.90
N ILE A 603 -5.33 20.59 39.14
CA ILE A 603 -4.71 20.59 37.82
C ILE A 603 -5.81 20.79 36.77
N ASN A 604 -5.55 21.65 35.78
CA ASN A 604 -6.44 21.85 34.62
C ASN A 604 -6.28 20.72 33.59
N ALA A 605 -6.97 20.84 32.44
CA ALA A 605 -6.75 19.99 31.28
C ALA A 605 -5.26 19.99 30.87
N ASN A 606 -4.57 18.88 31.14
CA ASN A 606 -3.15 18.66 30.90
C ASN A 606 -2.93 17.22 30.39
N LYS A 607 -1.73 16.91 29.91
CA LYS A 607 -1.37 15.55 29.47
C LYS A 607 -1.45 14.56 30.62
N PHE A 608 -1.73 13.30 30.29
CA PHE A 608 -1.68 12.18 31.22
C PHE A 608 -0.32 12.13 31.95
N ALA A 609 -0.39 12.06 33.28
CA ALA A 609 0.73 11.86 34.17
C ALA A 609 0.22 11.20 35.46
N LEU A 610 1.09 10.49 36.17
CA LEU A 610 0.80 9.93 37.48
C LEU A 610 1.30 10.86 38.59
N ASP A 611 0.64 10.85 39.73
CA ASP A 611 1.07 11.50 40.98
C ASP A 611 2.00 10.59 41.82
N HIS A 612 2.32 10.99 43.06
CA HIS A 612 3.24 10.26 43.93
C HIS A 612 2.69 8.89 44.36
N ASP A 613 1.37 8.73 44.36
CA ASP A 613 0.67 7.49 44.74
C ASP A 613 0.32 6.61 43.52
N HIS A 614 0.87 6.96 42.34
CA HIS A 614 0.68 6.28 41.06
C HIS A 614 -0.75 6.33 40.51
N ILE A 615 -1.49 7.40 40.81
CA ILE A 615 -2.85 7.67 40.34
C ILE A 615 -2.80 8.77 39.28
N GLU A 616 -3.69 8.74 38.28
CA GLU A 616 -3.78 9.78 37.25
C GLU A 616 -3.95 11.16 37.89
N SER A 617 -2.93 12.02 37.73
CA SER A 617 -2.70 13.19 38.58
C SER A 617 -3.83 14.23 38.60
N ILE A 618 -4.60 14.36 37.51
CA ILE A 618 -5.74 15.28 37.46
C ILE A 618 -6.90 14.73 38.28
N PHE A 619 -7.20 13.42 38.22
CA PHE A 619 -8.16 12.77 39.11
C PHE A 619 -7.67 12.71 40.56
N GLY A 620 -6.39 12.36 40.77
CA GLY A 620 -5.73 12.32 42.07
C GLY A 620 -5.86 13.64 42.83
N VAL A 621 -5.38 14.74 42.26
CA VAL A 621 -5.43 16.07 42.89
C VAL A 621 -6.85 16.64 42.94
N ASN A 622 -7.60 16.64 41.83
CA ASN A 622 -8.88 17.36 41.78
C ASN A 622 -10.01 16.67 42.56
N TRP A 623 -9.95 15.35 42.72
CA TRP A 623 -10.98 14.59 43.41
C TRP A 623 -10.45 13.76 44.58
N LEU A 624 -9.47 12.88 44.40
CA LEU A 624 -9.14 11.91 45.46
C LEU A 624 -8.49 12.57 46.69
N GLY A 625 -7.55 13.49 46.48
CA GLY A 625 -6.96 14.32 47.53
C GLY A 625 -8.03 15.16 48.23
N HIS A 626 -8.93 15.82 47.48
CA HIS A 626 -10.06 16.57 48.06
C HIS A 626 -11.01 15.69 48.89
N PHE A 627 -11.43 14.53 48.37
CA PHE A 627 -12.22 13.53 49.10
C PHE A 627 -11.55 13.14 50.41
N TYR A 628 -10.22 12.99 50.40
CA TYR A 628 -9.46 12.62 51.58
C TYR A 628 -9.31 13.78 52.59
N VAL A 629 -9.05 15.00 52.13
CA VAL A 629 -9.10 16.23 52.96
C VAL A 629 -10.44 16.36 53.68
N ILE A 630 -11.55 16.13 52.96
CA ILE A 630 -12.89 16.15 53.55
C ILE A 630 -12.99 15.11 54.66
N ASN A 631 -12.52 13.87 54.43
CA ASN A 631 -12.54 12.83 55.45
C ASN A 631 -11.71 13.19 56.70
N ARG A 632 -10.48 13.71 56.54
CA ARG A 632 -9.61 14.05 57.69
C ARG A 632 -10.19 15.20 58.53
N LEU A 633 -10.90 16.15 57.90
CA LEU A 633 -11.53 17.30 58.54
C LEU A 633 -12.99 17.07 58.98
N TYR A 634 -13.67 16.01 58.51
CA TYR A 634 -15.09 15.77 58.78
C TYR A 634 -15.47 15.74 60.28
N PRO A 635 -14.64 15.17 61.19
CA PRO A 635 -14.91 15.25 62.63
C PRO A 635 -15.00 16.68 63.15
N LEU A 636 -14.10 17.57 62.72
CA LEU A 636 -14.11 18.99 63.15
C LEU A 636 -15.28 19.77 62.56
N LEU A 637 -15.70 19.45 61.33
CA LEU A 637 -16.93 19.99 60.73
C LEU A 637 -18.17 19.56 61.54
N ARG A 638 -18.23 18.31 62.02
CA ARG A 638 -19.28 17.81 62.92
C ARG A 638 -19.27 18.49 64.28
N GLU A 639 -18.11 18.61 64.92
CA GLU A 639 -17.96 19.31 66.20
C GLU A 639 -18.40 20.78 66.07
N THR A 640 -17.99 21.46 64.99
CA THR A 640 -18.42 22.83 64.70
C THR A 640 -19.93 22.92 64.49
N ALA A 641 -20.54 22.00 63.74
CA ALA A 641 -21.99 21.94 63.58
C ALA A 641 -22.73 21.73 64.91
N LYS A 642 -22.19 20.91 65.82
CA LYS A 642 -22.71 20.68 67.18
C LYS A 642 -22.61 21.91 68.09
N MET A 643 -21.79 22.91 67.77
CA MET A 643 -21.75 24.21 68.48
C MET A 643 -22.94 25.14 68.14
N ASN A 644 -23.80 24.76 67.19
CA ASN A 644 -24.92 25.58 66.68
C ASN A 644 -24.50 26.99 66.20
N PRO A 645 -23.56 27.10 65.24
CA PRO A 645 -23.17 28.38 64.65
C PRO A 645 -24.35 29.06 63.92
N PRO A 646 -24.34 30.40 63.74
CA PRO A 646 -25.41 31.15 63.06
C PRO A 646 -25.66 30.76 61.59
N THR A 647 -24.72 30.04 60.98
CA THR A 647 -24.81 29.42 59.65
C THR A 647 -24.15 28.04 59.74
N ALA A 648 -24.81 27.01 59.21
CA ALA A 648 -24.28 25.64 59.22
C ALA A 648 -22.94 25.51 58.45
N PRO A 649 -21.95 24.71 58.91
CA PRO A 649 -20.67 24.57 58.20
C PRO A 649 -20.80 24.18 56.72
N ARG A 650 -19.90 24.70 55.89
CA ARG A 650 -19.91 24.56 54.42
C ARG A 650 -18.73 23.76 53.88
N ILE A 651 -18.99 22.88 52.93
CA ILE A 651 -17.99 22.24 52.07
C ILE A 651 -18.25 22.69 50.62
N ILE A 652 -17.29 23.35 49.98
CA ILE A 652 -17.45 23.93 48.63
C ILE A 652 -16.46 23.26 47.68
N LEU A 653 -16.97 22.52 46.68
CA LEU A 653 -16.18 21.77 45.69
C LEU A 653 -16.12 22.52 44.36
N GLN A 654 -14.93 22.96 43.91
CA GLN A 654 -14.77 23.76 42.70
C GLN A 654 -14.76 22.89 41.41
N ALA A 655 -15.97 22.58 40.94
CA ALA A 655 -16.29 21.87 39.72
C ALA A 655 -16.17 22.76 38.46
N SER A 656 -16.59 22.24 37.29
CA SER A 656 -16.55 22.98 36.01
C SER A 656 -17.67 22.55 35.07
N GLU A 657 -18.14 23.44 34.19
CA GLU A 657 -19.04 23.09 33.08
C GLU A 657 -18.45 22.03 32.14
N LEU A 658 -17.11 21.89 32.10
CA LEU A 658 -16.45 20.80 31.38
C LEU A 658 -16.77 19.39 31.93
N HIS A 659 -17.44 19.23 33.08
CA HIS A 659 -17.99 17.93 33.50
C HIS A 659 -18.93 17.29 32.46
N ARG A 660 -19.48 18.09 31.55
CA ARG A 660 -20.35 17.64 30.44
C ARG A 660 -19.61 16.93 29.32
N THR A 661 -18.30 17.16 29.18
CA THR A 661 -17.44 16.54 28.18
C THR A 661 -16.65 15.36 28.76
N ALA A 662 -17.10 14.80 29.88
CA ALA A 662 -16.57 13.56 30.41
C ALA A 662 -16.98 12.41 29.48
N PRO A 663 -16.10 11.44 29.18
CA PRO A 663 -16.46 10.33 28.31
C PRO A 663 -17.66 9.54 28.86
N SER A 664 -18.58 9.13 27.98
CA SER A 664 -19.74 8.29 28.33
C SER A 664 -19.35 6.86 28.75
N THR A 665 -18.08 6.50 28.53
CA THR A 665 -17.42 5.28 28.99
C THR A 665 -17.06 5.29 30.47
N VAL A 666 -16.97 6.45 31.13
CA VAL A 666 -16.60 6.55 32.55
C VAL A 666 -17.55 5.71 33.43
N ARG A 667 -16.97 4.87 34.28
CA ARG A 667 -17.65 3.96 35.24
C ARG A 667 -17.16 4.11 36.68
N PHE A 668 -15.94 4.58 36.90
CA PHE A 668 -15.24 4.57 38.18
C PHE A 668 -15.15 3.15 38.81
N GLU A 669 -14.77 2.15 38.02
CA GLU A 669 -14.71 0.73 38.43
C GLU A 669 -13.32 0.25 38.89
N SER A 670 -12.22 0.81 38.36
CA SER A 670 -10.86 0.40 38.75
C SER A 670 -9.82 1.52 38.67
N LEU A 671 -8.64 1.27 39.26
CA LEU A 671 -7.47 2.14 39.07
C LEU A 671 -7.01 2.15 37.61
N ASP A 672 -7.18 1.05 36.87
CA ASP A 672 -6.80 0.97 35.45
C ASP A 672 -7.67 1.89 34.57
N GLU A 673 -8.95 2.06 34.91
CA GLU A 673 -9.82 3.06 34.25
C GLU A 673 -9.36 4.49 34.56
N ILE A 674 -8.97 4.77 35.81
CA ILE A 674 -8.41 6.06 36.19
C ILE A 674 -7.09 6.31 35.44
N ASN A 675 -6.22 5.32 35.39
CA ASN A 675 -4.90 5.39 34.76
C ASN A 675 -4.91 5.13 33.24
N ASP A 676 -6.07 5.27 32.58
CA ASP A 676 -6.19 5.18 31.12
C ASP A 676 -5.48 6.34 30.40
N SER A 677 -4.24 6.06 29.99
CA SER A 677 -3.39 6.97 29.22
C SER A 677 -3.85 7.25 27.78
N SER A 678 -4.93 6.62 27.30
CA SER A 678 -5.51 6.91 25.98
C SER A 678 -6.43 8.14 25.96
N LEU A 679 -6.90 8.59 27.14
CA LEU A 679 -7.80 9.74 27.27
C LEU A 679 -7.08 11.07 27.02
N GLY A 680 -7.76 11.98 26.33
CA GLY A 680 -7.25 13.32 26.03
C GLY A 680 -7.24 14.27 27.25
N PRO A 681 -6.41 15.33 27.23
CA PRO A 681 -6.30 16.30 28.33
C PRO A 681 -7.62 16.88 28.85
N VAL A 682 -8.57 17.14 27.93
CA VAL A 682 -9.90 17.66 28.28
C VAL A 682 -10.78 16.58 28.92
N GLU A 683 -10.63 15.31 28.53
CA GLU A 683 -11.42 14.18 29.02
C GLU A 683 -11.02 13.78 30.45
N LEU A 684 -9.71 13.74 30.73
CA LEU A 684 -9.16 13.54 32.08
C LEU A 684 -9.68 14.61 33.05
N TYR A 685 -9.60 15.88 32.67
CA TYR A 685 -10.11 16.99 33.46
C TYR A 685 -11.63 16.94 33.62
N ALA A 686 -12.37 16.68 32.54
CA ALA A 686 -13.82 16.56 32.57
C ALA A 686 -14.29 15.44 33.51
N ARG A 687 -13.65 14.27 33.46
CA ARG A 687 -13.85 13.14 34.39
C ARG A 687 -13.61 13.56 35.84
N SER A 688 -12.54 14.30 36.11
CA SER A 688 -12.26 14.80 37.46
C SER A 688 -13.31 15.80 37.98
N LYS A 689 -13.85 16.66 37.10
CA LYS A 689 -14.87 17.65 37.47
C LYS A 689 -16.29 17.07 37.51
N LEU A 690 -16.55 15.98 36.79
CA LEU A 690 -17.71 15.11 36.98
C LEU A 690 -17.66 14.43 38.36
N ALA A 691 -16.50 13.90 38.75
CA ALA A 691 -16.32 13.27 40.05
C ALA A 691 -16.63 14.22 41.22
N MET A 692 -16.21 15.49 41.15
CA MET A 692 -16.53 16.49 42.18
C MET A 692 -18.04 16.74 42.37
N ILE A 693 -18.85 16.69 41.30
CA ILE A 693 -20.31 16.89 41.39
C ILE A 693 -20.99 15.63 41.96
N LEU A 694 -20.64 14.46 41.42
CA LEU A 694 -21.13 13.16 41.92
C LEU A 694 -20.79 12.96 43.40
N GLY A 695 -19.57 13.29 43.79
CA GLY A 695 -19.04 13.18 45.13
C GLY A 695 -19.66 14.16 46.13
N ALA A 696 -20.05 15.36 45.68
CA ALA A 696 -20.84 16.29 46.48
C ALA A 696 -22.26 15.73 46.74
N LYS A 697 -22.91 15.23 45.69
CA LYS A 697 -24.34 14.87 45.70
C LYS A 697 -24.60 13.48 46.27
N TYR A 698 -24.10 12.43 45.61
CA TYR A 698 -24.36 11.03 45.96
C TYR A 698 -23.40 10.50 47.01
N GLY A 699 -22.20 11.07 47.07
CA GLY A 699 -21.25 10.87 48.15
C GLY A 699 -21.67 11.63 49.42
N LEU A 700 -21.14 12.83 49.60
CA LEU A 700 -21.26 13.58 50.86
C LEU A 700 -22.71 13.84 51.27
N TYR A 701 -23.57 14.36 50.38
CA TYR A 701 -24.95 14.66 50.78
C TYR A 701 -25.78 13.40 51.03
N GLU A 702 -25.98 12.52 50.04
CA GLU A 702 -26.91 11.39 50.16
C GLU A 702 -26.39 10.22 51.01
N ARG A 703 -25.08 9.96 51.07
CA ARG A 703 -24.48 8.82 51.81
C ARG A 703 -23.98 9.19 53.21
N VAL A 704 -23.60 10.46 53.46
CA VAL A 704 -23.01 10.89 54.74
C VAL A 704 -23.90 11.87 55.49
N ILE A 705 -24.10 13.08 54.97
CA ILE A 705 -24.78 14.18 55.67
C ILE A 705 -26.24 13.80 55.98
N LYS A 706 -26.98 13.36 54.96
CA LYS A 706 -28.43 13.11 55.04
C LYS A 706 -28.80 11.92 55.94
N PRO A 707 -28.08 10.77 55.92
CA PRO A 707 -28.37 9.67 56.86
C PRO A 707 -28.00 9.99 58.31
N ASN A 708 -26.84 10.63 58.53
CA ASN A 708 -26.38 11.00 59.89
C ASN A 708 -27.11 12.22 60.47
N LYS A 709 -27.81 13.00 59.61
CA LYS A 709 -28.45 14.29 59.94
C LYS A 709 -27.43 15.34 60.38
N ASP A 710 -26.23 15.29 59.81
CA ASP A 710 -25.19 16.30 60.03
C ASP A 710 -25.73 17.68 59.59
N ASN A 711 -25.64 18.70 60.45
CA ASN A 711 -25.97 20.08 60.06
C ASN A 711 -24.80 20.71 59.29
N ILE A 712 -24.48 20.14 58.13
CA ILE A 712 -23.37 20.51 57.23
C ILE A 712 -23.94 20.60 55.81
N TYR A 713 -23.54 21.60 55.04
CA TYR A 713 -23.96 21.77 53.64
C TYR A 713 -22.78 21.59 52.69
N VAL A 714 -22.91 20.65 51.75
CA VAL A 714 -21.98 20.50 50.64
C VAL A 714 -22.58 21.10 49.37
N VAL A 715 -21.79 21.90 48.65
CA VAL A 715 -22.19 22.55 47.39
C VAL A 715 -21.05 22.41 46.39
N SER A 716 -21.37 21.99 45.16
CA SER A 716 -20.42 22.05 44.04
C SER A 716 -20.64 23.34 43.25
N VAL A 717 -19.57 24.03 42.89
CA VAL A 717 -19.63 25.34 42.22
C VAL A 717 -18.77 25.35 40.97
N HIS A 718 -19.25 26.00 39.90
CA HIS A 718 -18.44 26.41 38.77
C HIS A 718 -18.15 27.91 38.88
N PRO A 719 -16.88 28.37 38.79
CA PRO A 719 -16.54 29.78 38.83
C PRO A 719 -16.89 30.55 37.54
N GLY A 720 -17.64 29.94 36.61
CA GLY A 720 -17.80 30.45 35.26
C GLY A 720 -16.55 30.20 34.40
N ALA A 721 -16.61 30.64 33.14
CA ALA A 721 -15.44 30.69 32.26
C ALA A 721 -14.53 31.86 32.68
N VAL A 722 -13.74 31.69 33.74
CA VAL A 722 -12.78 32.71 34.21
C VAL A 722 -11.60 32.81 33.25
N ASN A 723 -11.11 34.02 33.01
CA ASN A 723 -10.04 34.35 32.07
C ASN A 723 -8.63 34.02 32.63
N THR A 724 -8.44 32.77 33.07
CA THR A 724 -7.21 32.30 33.74
C THR A 724 -6.17 31.73 32.76
N ALA A 725 -5.00 31.37 33.32
CA ALA A 725 -3.91 30.67 32.63
C ALA A 725 -4.30 29.32 31.98
N MET A 726 -5.53 28.82 32.19
CA MET A 726 -6.15 27.71 31.45
C MET A 726 -5.80 27.74 29.94
N GLN A 727 -5.86 28.91 29.31
CA GLN A 727 -5.63 29.07 27.87
C GLN A 727 -4.16 28.94 27.44
N GLN A 728 -3.19 29.02 28.37
CA GLN A 728 -1.79 28.72 28.09
C GLN A 728 -1.52 27.22 28.21
N GLN A 729 -2.12 26.55 29.20
CA GLN A 729 -2.09 25.09 29.34
C GLN A 729 -2.76 24.39 28.14
N TRP A 730 -3.73 25.02 27.47
CA TRP A 730 -4.24 24.52 26.18
C TRP A 730 -3.19 24.50 25.05
N LYS A 731 -2.11 25.30 25.11
CA LYS A 731 -0.96 25.19 24.19
C LYS A 731 -0.01 24.05 24.55
N GLU A 732 0.04 23.66 25.82
CA GLU A 732 0.85 22.56 26.33
C GLU A 732 0.17 21.22 26.06
N ALA A 733 -1.15 21.17 26.22
CA ALA A 733 -2.04 20.09 25.80
C ALA A 733 -2.08 19.92 24.27
N TYR A 734 -2.19 21.03 23.52
CA TYR A 734 -2.27 21.04 22.04
C TYR A 734 -1.14 21.87 21.40
N PRO A 735 0.10 21.33 21.31
CA PRO A 735 1.24 22.05 20.76
C PRO A 735 1.08 22.34 19.27
N GLY A 736 1.14 23.63 18.89
CA GLY A 736 1.12 24.08 17.50
C GLY A 736 0.33 25.39 17.27
N LEU A 737 -0.09 25.63 16.03
CA LEU A 737 -1.05 26.70 15.70
C LEU A 737 -2.43 26.50 16.36
N PRO A 738 -3.03 25.28 16.41
CA PRO A 738 -4.38 25.10 16.96
C PRO A 738 -4.52 25.58 18.41
N GLY A 739 -3.59 25.21 19.29
CA GLY A 739 -3.56 25.67 20.68
C GLY A 739 -3.49 27.20 20.79
N LYS A 740 -2.67 27.86 19.96
CA LYS A 740 -2.55 29.34 19.94
C LYS A 740 -3.85 30.04 19.50
N LEU A 741 -4.62 29.43 18.59
CA LEU A 741 -5.90 29.99 18.14
C LEU A 741 -7.00 29.80 19.20
N LEU A 742 -7.07 28.62 19.82
CA LEU A 742 -7.97 28.33 20.94
C LEU A 742 -7.70 29.19 22.18
N THR A 743 -6.44 29.58 22.44
CA THR A 743 -6.11 30.62 23.41
C THR A 743 -6.86 31.92 23.07
N LYS A 744 -6.62 32.47 21.87
CA LYS A 744 -7.12 33.81 21.50
C LYS A 744 -8.64 33.93 21.53
N ALA A 745 -9.36 32.88 21.12
CA ALA A 745 -10.83 32.90 21.10
C ALA A 745 -11.47 32.94 22.50
N ASN A 746 -10.84 32.29 23.49
CA ASN A 746 -11.36 32.27 24.86
C ASN A 746 -11.00 33.54 25.65
N LEU A 747 -9.86 34.19 25.36
CA LEU A 747 -9.40 35.38 26.08
C LEU A 747 -10.37 36.57 25.99
N SER A 748 -11.17 36.64 24.92
CA SER A 748 -12.16 37.71 24.68
C SER A 748 -13.55 37.48 25.32
N ILE A 749 -13.76 36.35 26.00
CA ILE A 749 -15.09 35.94 26.52
C ILE A 749 -15.05 35.66 28.03
N GLY A 750 -13.86 35.51 28.63
CA GLY A 750 -13.71 35.10 30.03
C GLY A 750 -14.02 36.19 31.08
N ARG A 751 -14.61 35.76 32.20
CA ARG A 751 -14.84 36.56 33.42
C ARG A 751 -13.54 36.94 34.13
N SER A 752 -13.57 37.99 34.94
CA SER A 752 -12.44 38.33 35.83
C SER A 752 -12.31 37.32 37.00
N PRO A 753 -11.14 37.20 37.66
CA PRO A 753 -10.94 36.31 38.79
C PRO A 753 -11.95 36.54 39.93
N GLU A 754 -12.25 37.80 40.23
CA GLU A 754 -13.17 38.22 41.30
C GLU A 754 -14.60 37.80 40.98
N GLN A 755 -15.03 38.00 39.73
CA GLN A 755 -16.31 37.51 39.21
C GLN A 755 -16.43 35.98 39.25
N GLY A 756 -15.29 35.28 39.18
CA GLY A 756 -15.23 33.83 39.36
C GLY A 756 -15.39 33.40 40.81
N ALA A 757 -14.81 34.14 41.75
CA ALA A 757 -14.90 33.86 43.18
C ALA A 757 -16.33 34.04 43.73
N TYR A 758 -17.17 34.88 43.12
CA TYR A 758 -18.53 35.16 43.60
C TYR A 758 -19.41 33.90 43.78
N ALA A 759 -19.32 32.89 42.91
CA ALA A 759 -20.10 31.66 43.05
C ALA A 759 -19.66 30.84 44.28
N THR A 760 -18.34 30.75 44.50
CA THR A 760 -17.72 30.11 45.67
C THR A 760 -18.06 30.86 46.96
N LEU A 761 -17.93 32.19 46.96
CA LEU A 761 -18.28 33.05 48.10
C LEU A 761 -19.77 32.96 48.45
N TYR A 762 -20.68 33.04 47.46
CA TYR A 762 -22.12 32.85 47.69
C TYR A 762 -22.43 31.48 48.30
N ALA A 763 -21.82 30.39 47.81
CA ALA A 763 -22.01 29.06 48.39
C ALA A 763 -21.47 28.96 49.83
N ALA A 764 -20.36 29.65 50.11
CA ALA A 764 -19.67 29.64 51.40
C ALA A 764 -20.35 30.50 52.48
N THR A 765 -20.93 31.65 52.13
CA THR A 765 -21.41 32.63 53.14
C THR A 765 -22.91 32.93 53.08
N SER A 766 -23.62 32.60 51.99
CA SER A 766 -25.03 32.98 51.85
C SER A 766 -25.95 32.16 52.76
N PRO A 767 -26.78 32.81 53.61
CA PRO A 767 -27.86 32.13 54.33
C PRO A 767 -28.96 31.59 53.40
N GLU A 768 -28.97 31.98 52.11
CA GLU A 768 -29.91 31.42 51.14
C GLU A 768 -29.66 29.93 50.85
N ILE A 769 -28.44 29.43 51.04
CA ILE A 769 -28.12 28.00 50.87
C ILE A 769 -28.95 27.15 51.84
N GLU A 770 -29.00 27.54 53.13
CA GLU A 770 -29.85 26.92 54.14
C GLU A 770 -31.34 27.18 53.87
N LYS A 771 -31.74 28.44 53.65
CA LYS A 771 -33.16 28.80 53.44
C LYS A 771 -33.82 28.12 52.23
N LYS A 772 -33.02 27.75 51.21
CA LYS A 772 -33.48 27.05 50.01
C LYS A 772 -33.25 25.53 50.07
N GLY A 773 -32.66 25.00 51.16
CA GLY A 773 -32.34 23.57 51.30
C GLY A 773 -31.30 23.06 50.30
N TRP A 774 -30.40 23.93 49.84
CA TRP A 774 -29.45 23.67 48.74
C TRP A 774 -28.22 22.89 49.21
N ASN A 775 -28.44 21.62 49.55
CA ASN A 775 -27.40 20.67 49.96
C ASN A 775 -27.23 19.60 48.87
N GLY A 776 -25.99 19.22 48.54
CA GLY A 776 -25.68 18.31 47.44
C GLY A 776 -25.92 18.87 46.03
N VAL A 777 -26.07 20.20 45.88
CA VAL A 777 -26.41 20.84 44.60
C VAL A 777 -25.18 21.30 43.80
N TYR A 778 -25.41 21.59 42.51
CA TYR A 778 -24.45 22.26 41.62
C TYR A 778 -24.90 23.69 41.32
N LEU A 779 -24.00 24.67 41.45
CA LEU A 779 -24.25 26.09 41.13
C LEU A 779 -23.32 26.56 40.00
N THR A 780 -23.86 27.34 39.06
CA THR A 780 -23.09 27.96 37.95
C THR A 780 -22.95 29.47 38.06
N ASN A 781 -23.76 30.11 38.89
CA ASN A 781 -23.67 31.52 39.29
C ASN A 781 -24.17 31.68 40.74
N PRO A 782 -23.85 32.80 41.41
CA PRO A 782 -24.52 33.17 42.66
C PRO A 782 -26.04 33.08 42.50
N GLY A 783 -26.71 32.37 43.42
CA GLY A 783 -28.17 32.21 43.38
C GLY A 783 -28.73 31.35 42.24
N GLN A 784 -27.91 30.67 41.42
CA GLN A 784 -28.39 29.89 40.28
C GLN A 784 -27.93 28.42 40.29
N LEU A 785 -28.90 27.51 40.36
CA LEU A 785 -28.69 26.07 40.14
C LEU A 785 -28.19 25.81 38.70
N GLY A 786 -27.09 25.07 38.59
CA GLY A 786 -26.62 24.53 37.33
C GLY A 786 -27.43 23.31 36.92
N LYS A 787 -27.73 23.18 35.63
CA LYS A 787 -28.28 21.94 35.08
C LYS A 787 -27.17 20.88 35.09
N GLU A 788 -27.32 19.78 35.81
CA GLU A 788 -26.35 18.67 35.81
C GLU A 788 -26.29 17.98 34.42
N SER A 789 -25.20 17.26 34.12
CA SER A 789 -25.17 16.29 33.00
C SER A 789 -25.88 14.99 33.41
N SER A 790 -26.30 14.17 32.44
CA SER A 790 -26.92 12.86 32.74
C SER A 790 -26.00 11.93 33.55
N GLN A 791 -24.68 12.00 33.34
CA GLN A 791 -23.70 11.30 34.17
C GLN A 791 -23.55 11.93 35.56
N ALA A 792 -23.65 13.26 35.69
CA ALA A 792 -23.58 13.94 36.99
C ALA A 792 -24.84 13.74 37.85
N SER A 793 -25.95 13.29 37.25
CA SER A 793 -27.19 12.89 37.92
C SER A 793 -27.38 11.36 38.02
N ASP A 794 -26.31 10.56 37.86
CA ASP A 794 -26.36 9.08 37.99
C ASP A 794 -25.94 8.63 39.41
N PRO A 795 -26.88 8.13 40.25
CA PRO A 795 -26.55 7.66 41.60
C PRO A 795 -25.66 6.41 41.62
N ALA A 796 -25.72 5.55 40.60
CA ALA A 796 -24.91 4.33 40.52
C ALA A 796 -23.47 4.65 40.09
N LEU A 797 -23.27 5.71 39.29
CA LEU A 797 -21.94 6.25 39.00
C LEU A 797 -21.35 6.95 40.23
N GLY A 798 -22.16 7.69 40.99
CA GLY A 798 -21.75 8.28 42.27
C GLY A 798 -21.38 7.25 43.34
N LEU A 799 -22.12 6.14 43.43
CA LEU A 799 -21.82 5.01 44.31
C LEU A 799 -20.47 4.36 43.98
N ARG A 800 -20.21 4.06 42.70
CA ARG A 800 -18.93 3.47 42.26
C ARG A 800 -17.75 4.41 42.52
N LEU A 801 -17.90 5.69 42.18
CA LEU A 801 -16.90 6.72 42.49
C LEU A 801 -16.53 6.71 43.98
N TRP A 802 -17.53 6.68 44.86
CA TRP A 802 -17.30 6.69 46.30
C TRP A 802 -16.57 5.42 46.77
N GLN A 803 -17.00 4.24 46.32
CA GLN A 803 -16.37 2.96 46.67
C GLN A 803 -14.93 2.85 46.14
N LEU A 804 -14.67 3.34 44.92
CA LEU A 804 -13.32 3.42 44.37
C LEU A 804 -12.45 4.40 45.18
N SER A 805 -12.99 5.54 45.61
CA SER A 805 -12.26 6.53 46.42
C SER A 805 -11.95 5.98 47.83
N GLU A 806 -12.90 5.30 48.47
CA GLU A 806 -12.71 4.60 49.74
C GLU A 806 -11.64 3.50 49.64
N LYS A 807 -11.61 2.78 48.51
CA LYS A 807 -10.59 1.75 48.22
C LYS A 807 -9.22 2.35 47.98
N LEU A 808 -9.07 3.30 47.06
CA LEU A 808 -7.76 3.85 46.67
C LEU A 808 -7.02 4.47 47.86
N VAL A 809 -7.72 5.22 48.72
CA VAL A 809 -7.11 5.76 49.96
C VAL A 809 -6.61 4.64 50.88
N LYS A 810 -7.38 3.55 51.02
CA LYS A 810 -7.00 2.43 51.89
C LYS A 810 -5.84 1.59 51.33
N ASP A 811 -5.83 1.37 50.02
CA ASP A 811 -4.76 0.65 49.31
C ASP A 811 -3.43 1.43 49.35
N THR A 812 -3.47 2.77 49.28
CA THR A 812 -2.29 3.64 49.25
C THR A 812 -1.73 4.02 50.63
N VAL A 813 -2.59 4.36 51.59
CA VAL A 813 -2.20 4.93 52.90
C VAL A 813 -2.28 3.91 54.03
N GLY A 814 -3.28 3.02 54.01
CA GLY A 814 -3.52 2.03 55.06
C GLY A 814 -5.00 1.76 55.30
N ALA A 815 -5.36 0.59 55.83
CA ALA A 815 -6.77 0.19 56.04
C ALA A 815 -7.55 1.12 57.00
N ASP A 816 -6.83 1.75 57.93
CA ASP A 816 -7.24 2.72 58.95
C ASP A 816 -7.11 4.19 58.49
N ALA A 817 -6.71 4.44 57.24
CA ALA A 817 -6.46 5.78 56.73
C ALA A 817 -7.68 6.71 56.70
N LEU A 818 -8.90 6.15 56.66
CA LEU A 818 -10.16 6.89 56.64
C LEU A 818 -10.83 6.86 58.02
N HIS A 819 -11.31 8.01 58.48
CA HIS A 819 -12.30 8.10 59.56
C HIS A 819 -13.65 7.56 59.08
N ASP A 820 -14.42 6.97 59.99
CA ASP A 820 -15.77 6.47 59.70
C ASP A 820 -16.72 7.61 59.30
N TRP A 821 -17.38 7.45 58.16
CA TRP A 821 -18.38 8.41 57.68
C TRP A 821 -19.65 8.44 58.55
N PRO A 822 -20.21 7.31 59.03
CA PRO A 822 -21.24 7.34 60.06
C PRO A 822 -20.67 7.78 61.41
N GLU A 823 -21.43 8.49 62.24
CA GLU A 823 -21.18 8.37 63.69
C GLU A 823 -21.72 7.01 64.13
N LEU A 824 -20.86 6.16 64.70
CA LEU A 824 -21.34 5.11 65.60
C LEU A 824 -22.02 5.82 66.77
N ALA A 825 -23.34 5.67 66.87
CA ALA A 825 -24.10 6.24 67.97
C ALA A 825 -23.62 5.62 69.30
N ALA A 826 -23.12 6.46 70.20
CA ALA A 826 -22.71 6.12 71.55
C ALA A 826 -23.90 6.11 72.53
#